data_AF-R1D009-F1
#
_entry.id   AF-R1D009-F1
#
_cell.length_a   1.000
_cell.length_b   1.000
_cell.length_c   1.000
_cell.angle_alpha   90.00
_cell.angle_beta   90.00
_cell.angle_gamma   90.00
#
_symmetry.space_group_name_H-M   'P 1'
#
loop_
_entity.id
_entity.type
_entity.pdbx_description
1 polymer ?
#
loop_
_entity_poly.entity_id
_entity_poly.type
_entity_poly.pdbx_seq_one_letter_code
_entity_poly.pdbx_strand_id
1 'polypeptide(L)'
;MATESEEDTSTIFLLTFCTTVLLPWTLIKLTRASSDEAAAWRKLGFGADSEVVSCAVRRRPSRLKRHSTALNALYLVLVLAEGYLLLAGGAPAATFDPHEALGVDSGATQAEIRSAYRRLAATLHPDKNPDPRAHERFVEVAKAHKILTDDAAREAFERGAGQYQQVGFATPELLERPYVLGPLLLVVVCWPLLRLRSMGRESAAKQAAQAKAQQLYVGAALGGGSARQTASHPARQAARPSRESLLLALARAVAQPLPPALASLAGPLAAEAAELREADGQGGEEKRFGAELAAAEPAEAAAWSLLALHLARRELAAEWRPRLQALLEEAPSALQSFAEAAAAAEGFCEGGLDQPLGAVRDLAELRSCLTQAVPFRKPRPFDTLLQAPHFTPRAAVAVAAAMAAPAAEEAEVAAAGAEASFAEAAEAEAEAALMGTEAEGGGGAGRARHKRKGKKAGGKKRGSGGATASDAPDCGGSAVARLAALADGARAALLSSAGLDGAQEAEVRSFCRVMPRPQLSARAYVEGEEEEGGETLPGDRLTVEVCLSLPHERAPGCPVHAPRSPPSAEAWLLCLSDAGGARLRGLVGVAAPPGAEHVAKFAIKVPGRAAGSSLRLEAHAFCCSYVGVDAEAQLAVPVGRG
;
A
#
# COMPACT_ATOMS: atom_id res chain seq x y z
N MET A 1 -44.65 -45.85 -4.32
CA MET A 1 -43.84 -45.91 -3.08
C MET A 1 -42.33 -45.92 -3.35
N ALA A 2 -41.86 -45.95 -4.60
CA ALA A 2 -40.42 -45.89 -4.91
C ALA A 2 -39.82 -44.46 -4.99
N THR A 3 -40.65 -43.41 -4.99
CA THR A 3 -40.21 -42.01 -5.11
C THR A 3 -39.64 -41.44 -3.81
N GLU A 4 -40.09 -41.93 -2.65
CA GLU A 4 -39.63 -41.42 -1.34
C GLU A 4 -38.14 -41.76 -1.08
N SER A 5 -37.67 -42.94 -1.51
CA SER A 5 -36.28 -43.35 -1.27
C SER A 5 -35.24 -42.64 -2.14
N GLU A 6 -35.62 -42.20 -3.35
CA GLU A 6 -34.70 -41.47 -4.25
C GLU A 6 -34.58 -39.99 -3.81
N GLU A 7 -35.68 -39.38 -3.34
CA GLU A 7 -35.66 -38.03 -2.76
C GLU A 7 -34.75 -37.94 -1.52
N ASP A 8 -34.80 -38.95 -0.63
CA ASP A 8 -33.98 -39.00 0.58
C ASP A 8 -32.46 -39.06 0.31
N THR A 9 -32.04 -39.72 -0.78
CA THR A 9 -30.60 -39.78 -1.11
C THR A 9 -30.08 -38.49 -1.75
N SER A 10 -30.89 -37.85 -2.59
CA SER A 10 -30.53 -36.59 -3.26
C SER A 10 -30.35 -35.43 -2.29
N THR A 11 -31.16 -35.39 -1.22
CA THR A 11 -31.07 -34.38 -0.15
C THR A 11 -29.79 -34.55 0.66
N ILE A 12 -29.43 -35.79 1.04
CA ILE A 12 -28.16 -36.08 1.72
C ILE A 12 -26.95 -35.65 0.89
N PHE A 13 -26.98 -35.90 -0.42
CA PHE A 13 -25.90 -35.49 -1.34
C PHE A 13 -25.76 -33.96 -1.40
N LEU A 14 -26.88 -33.23 -1.59
CA LEU A 14 -26.89 -31.77 -1.64
C LEU A 14 -26.36 -31.17 -0.33
N LEU A 15 -26.78 -31.71 0.82
CA LEU A 15 -26.31 -31.29 2.14
C LEU A 15 -24.80 -31.48 2.29
N THR A 16 -24.27 -32.62 1.87
CA THR A 16 -22.83 -32.93 1.94
C THR A 16 -22.03 -31.99 1.03
N PHE A 17 -22.52 -31.70 -0.17
CA PHE A 17 -21.88 -30.75 -1.09
C PHE A 17 -21.92 -29.31 -0.55
N CYS A 18 -23.06 -28.85 -0.05
CA CYS A 18 -23.20 -27.52 0.52
C CYS A 18 -22.36 -27.34 1.80
N THR A 19 -22.31 -28.34 2.68
CA THR A 19 -21.48 -28.29 3.91
C THR A 19 -19.98 -28.26 3.59
N THR A 20 -19.51 -29.10 2.68
CA THR A 20 -18.08 -29.16 2.32
C THR A 20 -17.57 -27.88 1.65
N VAL A 21 -18.41 -27.14 0.94
CA VAL A 21 -18.03 -25.87 0.30
C VAL A 21 -18.27 -24.65 1.20
N LEU A 22 -19.43 -24.57 1.87
CA LEU A 22 -19.83 -23.40 2.64
C LEU A 22 -19.24 -23.36 4.04
N LEU A 23 -19.03 -24.50 4.71
CA LEU A 23 -18.47 -24.53 6.06
C LEU A 23 -17.01 -24.01 6.08
N PRO A 24 -16.09 -24.44 5.20
CA PRO A 24 -14.75 -23.85 5.16
C PRO A 24 -14.78 -22.36 4.82
N TRP A 25 -15.66 -21.93 3.90
CA TRP A 25 -15.78 -20.51 3.53
C TRP A 25 -16.27 -19.64 4.69
N THR A 26 -17.26 -20.12 5.44
CA THR A 26 -17.78 -19.43 6.63
C THR A 26 -16.75 -19.42 7.76
N LEU A 27 -16.05 -20.53 8.01
CA LEU A 27 -14.95 -20.60 8.97
C LEU A 27 -13.79 -19.67 8.60
N ILE A 28 -13.36 -19.62 7.33
CA ILE A 28 -12.33 -18.68 6.86
C ILE A 28 -12.77 -17.24 7.08
N LYS A 29 -14.04 -16.92 6.84
CA LYS A 29 -14.59 -15.57 7.06
C LYS A 29 -14.65 -15.19 8.53
N LEU A 30 -15.05 -16.11 9.40
CA LEU A 30 -15.12 -15.93 10.85
C LEU A 30 -13.72 -15.85 11.48
N THR A 31 -12.75 -16.63 10.99
CA THR A 31 -11.38 -16.66 11.51
C THR A 31 -10.51 -15.53 10.95
N ARG A 32 -10.72 -15.09 9.70
CA ARG A 32 -10.09 -13.86 9.15
C ARG A 32 -10.71 -12.57 9.67
N ALA A 33 -11.82 -12.63 10.41
CA ALA A 33 -12.52 -11.45 10.93
C ALA A 33 -11.79 -10.74 12.08
N SER A 34 -10.69 -11.26 12.61
CA SER A 34 -9.93 -10.56 13.64
C SER A 34 -8.42 -10.79 13.52
N SER A 35 -7.78 -10.07 12.59
CA SER A 35 -6.53 -9.42 13.02
C SER A 35 -6.96 -8.42 14.09
N ASP A 36 -6.72 -8.76 15.36
CA ASP A 36 -7.08 -7.88 16.45
C ASP A 36 -6.03 -6.77 16.52
N GLU A 37 -6.08 -5.85 15.55
CA GLU A 37 -5.18 -4.69 15.41
C GLU A 37 -5.02 -3.96 16.75
N ALA A 38 -6.12 -3.81 17.49
CA ALA A 38 -6.13 -3.26 18.84
C ALA A 38 -5.27 -4.08 19.83
N ALA A 39 -5.31 -5.41 19.76
CA ALA A 39 -4.45 -6.26 20.58
C ALA A 39 -2.98 -6.17 20.16
N ALA A 40 -2.68 -6.00 18.87
CA ALA A 40 -1.32 -5.77 18.39
C ALA A 40 -0.73 -4.46 18.95
N TRP A 41 -1.51 -3.37 18.93
CA TRP A 41 -1.11 -2.09 19.54
C TRP A 41 -0.92 -2.19 21.06
N ARG A 42 -1.80 -2.90 21.78
CA ARG A 42 -1.63 -3.12 23.22
C ARG A 42 -0.36 -3.91 23.56
N LYS A 43 0.00 -4.90 22.74
CA LYS A 43 1.27 -5.64 22.91
C LYS A 43 2.51 -4.76 22.74
N LEU A 44 2.39 -3.68 21.95
CA LEU A 44 3.46 -2.69 21.73
C LEU A 44 3.49 -1.60 22.83
N GLY A 45 2.65 -1.70 23.86
CA GLY A 45 2.63 -0.79 25.01
C GLY A 45 1.66 0.38 24.90
N PHE A 46 0.82 0.44 23.86
CA PHE A 46 -0.22 1.47 23.76
C PHE A 46 -1.40 1.16 24.69
N GLY A 47 -1.82 2.17 25.47
CA GLY A 47 -2.94 2.06 26.40
C GLY A 47 -4.28 1.80 25.70
N ALA A 48 -5.28 1.32 26.46
CA ALA A 48 -6.63 1.12 25.95
C ALA A 48 -7.27 2.43 25.45
N ASP A 49 -6.95 3.54 26.11
CA ASP A 49 -7.45 4.87 25.80
C ASP A 49 -6.65 5.59 24.70
N SER A 50 -5.54 5.00 24.24
CA SER A 50 -4.73 5.59 23.17
C SER A 50 -5.57 5.79 21.90
N GLU A 51 -5.31 6.87 21.16
CA GLU A 51 -6.05 7.17 19.92
C GLU A 51 -5.94 6.02 18.91
N VAL A 52 -4.76 5.40 18.80
CA VAL A 52 -4.50 4.31 17.85
C VAL A 52 -5.30 3.05 18.19
N VAL A 53 -5.38 2.66 19.47
CA VAL A 53 -6.19 1.50 19.91
C VAL A 53 -7.68 1.81 19.75
N SER A 54 -8.11 3.00 20.15
CA SER A 54 -9.50 3.45 20.00
C SER A 54 -9.95 3.49 18.53
N CYS A 55 -9.08 3.94 17.63
CA CYS A 55 -9.32 3.90 16.19
C CYS A 55 -9.38 2.47 15.65
N ALA A 56 -8.46 1.59 16.05
CA ALA A 56 -8.50 0.18 15.67
C ALA A 56 -9.80 -0.52 16.13
N VAL A 57 -10.26 -0.24 17.35
CA VAL A 57 -11.52 -0.76 17.89
C VAL A 57 -12.74 -0.19 17.15
N ARG A 58 -12.74 1.10 16.80
CA ARG A 58 -13.82 1.72 16.00
C ARG A 58 -13.86 1.20 14.56
N ARG A 59 -12.71 0.87 13.99
CA ARG A 59 -12.56 0.32 12.64
C ARG A 59 -12.93 -1.14 12.52
N ARG A 60 -12.96 -1.89 13.63
CA ARG A 60 -13.46 -3.28 13.63
C ARG A 60 -14.78 -3.25 12.84
N PRO A 61 -14.85 -3.96 11.71
CA PRO A 61 -16.02 -3.88 10.85
C PRO A 61 -17.22 -4.27 11.70
N SER A 62 -18.07 -3.29 12.02
CA SER A 62 -19.14 -3.46 13.00
C SER A 62 -20.13 -4.54 12.59
N ARG A 63 -20.08 -4.98 11.32
CA ARG A 63 -20.86 -6.07 10.77
C ARG A 63 -20.03 -6.69 9.66
N LEU A 64 -19.66 -7.95 9.86
CA LEU A 64 -19.54 -8.95 8.78
C LEU A 64 -20.58 -8.56 7.70
N LYS A 65 -20.17 -8.17 6.48
CA LYS A 65 -21.05 -7.56 5.44
C LYS A 65 -22.45 -8.17 5.54
N ARG A 66 -23.51 -7.38 5.77
CA ARG A 66 -24.88 -7.88 6.05
C ARG A 66 -25.34 -8.97 5.06
N HIS A 67 -24.87 -8.90 3.82
CA HIS A 67 -25.10 -9.93 2.79
C HIS A 67 -24.44 -11.27 3.11
N SER A 68 -23.21 -11.28 3.63
CA SER A 68 -22.50 -12.49 4.07
C SER A 68 -23.16 -13.11 5.30
N THR A 69 -23.66 -12.32 6.26
CA THR A 69 -24.37 -12.86 7.44
C THR A 69 -25.75 -13.38 7.08
N ALA A 70 -26.47 -12.70 6.18
CA ALA A 70 -27.77 -13.15 5.70
C ALA A 70 -27.66 -14.46 4.91
N LEU A 71 -26.63 -14.59 4.06
CA LEU A 71 -26.34 -15.85 3.35
C LEU A 71 -25.95 -16.97 4.32
N ASN A 72 -25.14 -16.68 5.34
CA ASN A 72 -24.77 -17.66 6.36
C ASN A 72 -25.97 -18.08 7.24
N ALA A 73 -26.86 -17.14 7.58
CA ALA A 73 -28.08 -17.42 8.33
C ALA A 73 -29.08 -18.22 7.50
N LEU A 74 -29.26 -17.87 6.22
CA LEU A 74 -30.07 -18.64 5.28
C LEU A 74 -29.54 -20.07 5.14
N TYR A 75 -28.22 -20.23 5.03
CA TYR A 75 -27.58 -21.55 5.02
C TYR A 75 -27.86 -22.34 6.30
N LEU A 76 -27.73 -21.73 7.47
CA LEU A 76 -28.03 -22.40 8.75
C LEU A 76 -29.51 -22.82 8.83
N VAL A 77 -30.42 -21.99 8.35
CA VAL A 77 -31.85 -22.30 8.30
C VAL A 77 -32.13 -23.47 7.34
N LEU A 78 -31.50 -23.50 6.17
CA LEU A 78 -31.64 -24.61 5.22
C LEU A 78 -31.13 -25.94 5.81
N VAL A 79 -29.95 -25.93 6.45
CA VAL A 79 -29.39 -27.11 7.12
C VAL A 79 -30.28 -27.60 8.26
N LEU A 80 -30.85 -26.69 9.06
CA LEU A 80 -31.75 -27.06 10.16
C LEU A 80 -33.10 -27.58 9.66
N ALA A 81 -33.67 -26.98 8.61
CA ALA A 81 -34.92 -27.41 8.01
C ALA A 81 -34.79 -28.80 7.36
N GLU A 82 -33.68 -29.07 6.67
CA GLU A 82 -33.41 -30.39 6.08
C GLU A 82 -33.04 -31.44 7.13
N GLY A 83 -32.24 -31.08 8.14
CA GLY A 83 -31.97 -31.96 9.28
C GLY A 83 -33.24 -32.36 10.02
N TYR A 84 -34.23 -31.46 10.10
CA TYR A 84 -35.55 -31.76 10.64
C TYR A 84 -36.35 -32.71 9.72
N LEU A 85 -36.31 -32.52 8.40
CA LEU A 85 -36.97 -33.43 7.44
C LEU A 85 -36.37 -34.84 7.48
N LEU A 86 -35.04 -34.97 7.59
CA LEU A 86 -34.34 -36.25 7.77
C LEU A 86 -34.71 -36.96 9.08
N LEU A 87 -34.86 -36.21 10.17
CA LEU A 87 -35.31 -36.75 11.45
C LEU A 87 -36.81 -37.11 11.46
N ALA A 88 -37.61 -36.41 10.66
CA ALA A 88 -39.05 -36.63 10.55
C ALA A 88 -39.41 -37.75 9.56
N GLY A 89 -38.57 -38.02 8.55
CA GLY A 89 -38.82 -38.96 7.45
C GLY A 89 -38.39 -40.41 7.69
N GLY A 90 -38.23 -40.85 8.94
CA GLY A 90 -37.75 -42.20 9.26
C GLY A 90 -38.70 -43.33 8.86
N ALA A 91 -38.69 -43.74 7.59
CA ALA A 91 -39.26 -45.01 7.13
C ALA A 91 -38.12 -45.99 6.79
N PRO A 92 -38.05 -47.18 7.43
CA PRO A 92 -37.06 -48.18 7.05
C PRO A 92 -37.34 -48.67 5.63
N ALA A 93 -36.30 -48.67 4.78
CA ALA A 93 -36.37 -49.21 3.43
C ALA A 93 -36.92 -50.65 3.46
N ALA A 94 -38.08 -50.88 2.82
CA ALA A 94 -38.65 -52.20 2.69
C ALA A 94 -37.68 -53.11 1.91
N THR A 95 -37.21 -54.18 2.55
CA THR A 95 -36.33 -55.17 1.93
C THR A 95 -37.09 -55.95 0.85
N PHE A 96 -36.72 -55.78 -0.41
CA PHE A 96 -37.34 -56.47 -1.56
C PHE A 96 -37.00 -57.97 -1.54
N ASP A 97 -38.01 -58.84 -1.43
CA ASP A 97 -37.88 -60.30 -1.53
C ASP A 97 -38.27 -60.79 -2.95
N PRO A 98 -37.30 -61.33 -3.75
CA PRO A 98 -37.54 -61.88 -5.09
C PRO A 98 -38.53 -63.06 -5.12
N HIS A 99 -38.58 -63.88 -4.06
CA HIS A 99 -39.49 -65.03 -4.02
C HIS A 99 -40.94 -64.57 -3.82
N GLU A 100 -41.15 -63.61 -2.93
CA GLU A 100 -42.45 -62.99 -2.69
C GLU A 100 -42.95 -62.22 -3.92
N ALA A 101 -42.07 -61.48 -4.60
CA ALA A 101 -42.41 -60.73 -5.82
C ALA A 101 -42.89 -61.62 -6.98
N LEU A 102 -42.36 -62.85 -7.09
CA LEU A 102 -42.82 -63.85 -8.07
C LEU A 102 -43.97 -64.73 -7.55
N GLY A 103 -44.30 -64.64 -6.26
CA GLY A 103 -45.29 -65.48 -5.59
C GLY A 103 -44.89 -66.97 -5.58
N VAL A 104 -43.59 -67.26 -5.46
CA VAL A 104 -43.04 -68.62 -5.42
C VAL A 104 -42.35 -68.88 -4.08
N ASP A 105 -42.24 -70.14 -3.68
CA ASP A 105 -41.53 -70.49 -2.44
C ASP A 105 -40.00 -70.26 -2.60
N SER A 106 -39.32 -70.02 -1.48
CA SER A 106 -37.86 -70.01 -1.35
C SER A 106 -37.19 -71.25 -1.98
N GLY A 107 -37.82 -72.41 -1.90
CA GLY A 107 -37.35 -73.68 -2.47
C GLY A 107 -37.69 -73.92 -3.94
N ALA A 108 -38.30 -72.96 -4.64
CA ALA A 108 -38.82 -73.17 -6.00
C ALA A 108 -37.72 -73.55 -7.01
N THR A 109 -38.07 -74.50 -7.88
CA THR A 109 -37.21 -74.97 -8.97
C THR A 109 -37.14 -73.93 -10.10
N GLN A 110 -36.07 -73.95 -10.90
CA GLN A 110 -35.93 -73.07 -12.08
C GLN A 110 -37.11 -73.17 -13.06
N ALA A 111 -37.74 -74.35 -13.16
CA ALA A 111 -38.92 -74.56 -14.00
C ALA A 111 -40.15 -73.81 -13.46
N GLU A 112 -40.35 -73.80 -12.14
CA GLU A 112 -41.43 -73.10 -11.46
C GLU A 112 -41.25 -71.58 -11.51
N ILE A 113 -40.03 -71.09 -11.30
CA ILE A 113 -39.68 -69.66 -11.41
C ILE A 113 -39.97 -69.14 -12.83
N ARG A 114 -39.54 -69.85 -13.88
CA ARG A 114 -39.81 -69.47 -15.28
C ARG A 114 -41.30 -69.54 -15.62
N SER A 115 -42.02 -70.48 -15.03
CA SER A 115 -43.47 -70.62 -15.24
C SER A 115 -44.26 -69.48 -14.59
N ALA A 116 -43.94 -69.16 -13.33
CA ALA A 116 -44.53 -68.05 -12.59
C ALA A 116 -44.26 -66.70 -13.27
N TYR A 117 -43.02 -66.48 -13.73
CA TYR A 117 -42.68 -65.29 -14.51
C TYR A 117 -43.49 -65.18 -15.79
N ARG A 118 -43.59 -66.24 -16.61
CA ARG A 118 -44.40 -66.21 -17.85
C ARG A 118 -45.86 -65.88 -17.58
N ARG A 119 -46.44 -66.42 -16.50
CA ARG A 119 -47.83 -66.15 -16.10
C ARG A 119 -48.02 -64.69 -15.71
N LEU A 120 -47.16 -64.17 -14.82
CA LEU A 120 -47.24 -62.79 -14.36
C LEU A 120 -46.90 -61.78 -15.47
N ALA A 121 -45.92 -62.08 -16.31
CA ALA A 121 -45.54 -61.27 -17.46
C ALA A 121 -46.67 -61.14 -18.48
N ALA A 122 -47.46 -62.20 -18.71
CA ALA A 122 -48.62 -62.14 -19.60
C ALA A 122 -49.76 -61.29 -19.04
N THR A 123 -49.95 -61.28 -17.71
CA THR A 123 -51.01 -60.53 -17.02
C THR A 123 -50.63 -59.05 -16.78
N LEU A 124 -49.34 -58.77 -16.58
CA LEU A 124 -48.81 -57.43 -16.30
C LEU A 124 -48.20 -56.75 -17.54
N HIS A 125 -48.32 -57.37 -18.73
CA HIS A 125 -47.77 -56.79 -19.95
C HIS A 125 -48.42 -55.43 -20.25
N PRO A 126 -47.64 -54.36 -20.50
CA PRO A 126 -48.16 -53.00 -20.67
C PRO A 126 -49.10 -52.85 -21.89
N ASP A 127 -48.97 -53.74 -22.88
CA ASP A 127 -49.85 -53.79 -24.05
C ASP A 127 -51.23 -54.43 -23.75
N LYS A 128 -51.32 -55.27 -22.71
CA LYS A 128 -52.55 -56.00 -22.36
C LYS A 128 -53.22 -55.47 -21.10
N ASN A 129 -52.50 -54.72 -20.28
CA ASN A 129 -52.99 -54.16 -19.03
C ASN A 129 -52.77 -52.64 -19.01
N PRO A 130 -53.84 -51.83 -19.10
CA PRO A 130 -53.74 -50.37 -19.13
C PRO A 130 -53.55 -49.74 -17.73
N ASP A 131 -53.47 -50.53 -16.65
CA ASP A 131 -53.21 -50.01 -15.30
C ASP A 131 -51.76 -49.51 -15.18
N PRO A 132 -51.52 -48.24 -14.81
CA PRO A 132 -50.17 -47.72 -14.59
C PRO A 132 -49.37 -48.52 -13.53
N ARG A 133 -50.06 -49.17 -12.56
CA ARG A 133 -49.41 -50.03 -11.55
C ARG A 133 -48.94 -51.37 -12.11
N ALA A 134 -49.43 -51.79 -13.28
CA ALA A 134 -49.01 -53.02 -13.91
C ALA A 134 -47.56 -52.93 -14.41
N HIS A 135 -47.13 -51.75 -14.88
CA HIS A 135 -45.77 -51.53 -15.34
C HIS A 135 -44.75 -51.64 -14.20
N GLU A 136 -45.03 -51.01 -13.05
CA GLU A 136 -44.17 -51.08 -11.87
C GLU A 136 -44.00 -52.53 -11.38
N ARG A 137 -45.11 -53.25 -11.24
CA ARG A 137 -45.10 -54.68 -10.86
C ARG A 137 -44.41 -55.56 -11.90
N PHE A 138 -44.52 -55.23 -13.19
CA PHE A 138 -43.82 -55.97 -14.25
C PHE A 138 -42.30 -55.83 -14.12
N VAL A 139 -41.80 -54.63 -13.81
CA VAL A 139 -40.38 -54.37 -13.57
C VAL A 139 -39.89 -55.14 -12.34
N GLU A 140 -40.66 -55.14 -11.24
CA GLU A 140 -40.34 -55.90 -10.02
C GLU A 140 -40.28 -57.42 -10.30
N VAL A 141 -41.27 -57.95 -11.03
CA VAL A 141 -41.34 -59.38 -11.40
C VAL A 141 -40.20 -59.79 -12.35
N ALA A 142 -39.84 -58.93 -13.30
CA ALA A 142 -38.70 -59.16 -14.19
C ALA A 142 -37.36 -59.12 -13.44
N LYS A 143 -37.24 -58.22 -12.46
CA LYS A 143 -36.07 -58.13 -11.56
C LYS A 143 -35.95 -59.40 -10.71
N ALA A 144 -37.04 -59.84 -10.10
CA ALA A 144 -37.08 -61.07 -9.32
C ALA A 144 -36.70 -62.30 -10.14
N HIS A 145 -37.24 -62.44 -11.36
CA HIS A 145 -36.88 -63.54 -12.27
C HIS A 145 -35.40 -63.51 -12.64
N LYS A 146 -34.81 -62.33 -12.89
CA LYS A 146 -33.39 -62.21 -13.21
C LYS A 146 -32.49 -62.68 -12.06
N ILE A 147 -32.84 -62.32 -10.81
CA ILE A 147 -32.09 -62.73 -9.62
C ILE A 147 -32.18 -64.24 -9.40
N LEU A 148 -33.39 -64.81 -9.51
CA LEU A 148 -33.61 -66.23 -9.22
C LEU A 148 -33.17 -67.18 -10.36
N THR A 149 -32.98 -66.66 -11.58
CA THR A 149 -32.58 -67.47 -12.76
C THR A 149 -31.07 -67.61 -12.91
N ASP A 150 -30.29 -66.64 -12.42
CA ASP A 150 -28.82 -66.70 -12.43
C ASP A 150 -28.32 -67.39 -11.17
N ASP A 151 -27.71 -68.56 -11.32
CA ASP A 151 -27.27 -69.40 -10.19
C ASP A 151 -26.29 -68.67 -9.27
N ALA A 152 -25.42 -67.81 -9.81
CA ALA A 152 -24.48 -67.02 -9.02
C ALA A 152 -25.20 -65.91 -8.22
N ALA A 153 -26.23 -65.29 -8.81
CA ALA A 153 -27.03 -64.26 -8.16
C ALA A 153 -27.98 -64.83 -7.10
N ARG A 154 -28.56 -66.00 -7.37
CA ARG A 154 -29.42 -66.74 -6.44
C ARG A 154 -28.64 -67.20 -5.20
N GLU A 155 -27.46 -67.81 -5.40
CA GLU A 155 -26.62 -68.26 -4.29
C GLU A 155 -26.10 -67.06 -3.46
N ALA A 156 -25.80 -65.93 -4.12
CA ALA A 156 -25.44 -64.70 -3.42
C ALA A 156 -26.60 -64.16 -2.56
N PHE A 157 -27.83 -64.15 -3.08
CA PHE A 157 -29.02 -63.74 -2.36
C PHE A 157 -29.30 -64.66 -1.16
N GLU A 158 -29.28 -65.99 -1.36
CA GLU A 158 -29.54 -67.00 -0.32
C GLU A 158 -28.49 -66.99 0.81
N ARG A 159 -27.23 -66.65 0.51
CA ARG A 159 -26.16 -66.48 1.53
C ARG A 159 -26.27 -65.16 2.33
N GLY A 160 -27.30 -64.35 2.10
CA GLY A 160 -27.48 -63.04 2.75
C GLY A 160 -26.48 -61.97 2.29
N ALA A 161 -25.66 -62.26 1.28
CA ALA A 161 -24.64 -61.36 0.74
C ALA A 161 -25.13 -60.58 -0.50
N GLY A 162 -26.23 -61.02 -1.11
CA GLY A 162 -26.71 -60.52 -2.39
C GLY A 162 -27.94 -59.65 -2.28
N GLN A 163 -27.85 -58.51 -1.59
CA GLN A 163 -28.75 -57.41 -1.94
C GLN A 163 -28.42 -57.01 -3.37
N TYR A 164 -29.34 -57.17 -4.32
CA TYR A 164 -29.16 -56.69 -5.69
C TYR A 164 -29.02 -55.15 -5.64
N GLN A 165 -27.78 -54.67 -5.55
CA GLN A 165 -27.44 -53.26 -5.44
C GLN A 165 -27.78 -52.57 -6.77
N GLN A 166 -28.94 -51.90 -6.80
CA GLN A 166 -29.15 -50.87 -7.80
C GLN A 166 -28.24 -49.69 -7.42
N VAL A 167 -27.29 -49.39 -8.31
CA VAL A 167 -26.50 -48.17 -8.22
C VAL A 167 -27.39 -47.02 -8.74
N GLY A 168 -28.14 -46.41 -7.83
CA GLY A 168 -28.81 -45.14 -8.08
C GLY A 168 -27.81 -44.00 -7.86
N PHE A 169 -27.81 -43.00 -8.75
CA PHE A 169 -27.13 -41.74 -8.48
C PHE A 169 -28.08 -40.87 -7.65
N ALA A 170 -27.58 -40.28 -6.56
CA ALA A 170 -28.33 -39.36 -5.71
C ALA A 170 -28.53 -37.98 -6.38
N THR A 171 -29.05 -37.97 -7.61
CA THR A 171 -29.38 -36.75 -8.35
C THR A 171 -30.86 -36.41 -8.12
N PRO A 172 -31.20 -35.17 -7.75
CA PRO A 172 -32.60 -34.78 -7.64
C PRO A 172 -33.27 -34.88 -9.02
N GLU A 173 -34.52 -35.36 -9.09
CA GLU A 173 -35.29 -35.53 -10.34
C GLU A 173 -35.33 -34.25 -11.21
N LEU A 174 -35.18 -33.08 -10.58
CA LEU A 174 -35.10 -31.79 -11.26
C LEU A 174 -33.92 -31.73 -12.26
N LEU A 175 -32.77 -32.33 -11.92
CA LEU A 175 -31.54 -32.30 -12.71
C LEU A 175 -31.59 -33.24 -13.94
N GLU A 176 -32.44 -34.26 -13.88
CA GLU A 176 -32.64 -35.21 -14.99
C GLU A 176 -33.51 -34.62 -16.11
N ARG A 177 -34.19 -33.50 -15.83
CA ARG A 177 -34.97 -32.80 -16.85
C ARG A 177 -34.05 -32.09 -17.86
N PRO A 178 -34.30 -32.23 -19.18
CA PRO A 178 -33.43 -31.70 -20.23
C PRO A 178 -33.27 -30.16 -20.20
N TYR A 179 -34.12 -29.45 -19.45
CA TYR A 179 -34.11 -28.00 -19.34
C TYR A 179 -33.10 -27.44 -18.31
N VAL A 180 -32.51 -28.27 -17.43
CA VAL A 180 -31.57 -27.81 -16.38
C VAL A 180 -30.15 -27.61 -16.90
N LEU A 181 -29.77 -28.27 -17.99
CA LEU A 181 -28.51 -28.04 -18.71
C LEU A 181 -28.38 -26.59 -19.20
N GLY A 182 -29.48 -25.96 -19.64
CA GLY A 182 -29.46 -24.59 -20.16
C GLY A 182 -28.95 -23.56 -19.14
N PRO A 183 -29.58 -23.42 -17.95
CA PRO A 183 -29.15 -22.51 -16.90
C PRO A 183 -27.72 -22.77 -16.39
N LEU A 184 -27.33 -24.04 -16.23
CA LEU A 184 -25.97 -24.40 -15.81
C LEU A 184 -24.92 -23.98 -16.84
N LEU A 185 -25.21 -24.20 -18.13
CA LEU A 185 -24.33 -23.80 -19.23
C LEU A 185 -24.28 -22.26 -19.35
N LEU A 186 -25.38 -21.57 -19.06
CA LEU A 186 -25.44 -20.11 -18.93
C LEU A 186 -24.54 -19.60 -17.81
N VAL A 187 -24.51 -20.23 -16.62
CA VAL A 187 -23.59 -19.82 -15.55
C VAL A 187 -22.13 -20.09 -15.94
N VAL A 188 -21.83 -21.26 -16.50
CA VAL A 188 -20.46 -21.64 -16.91
C VAL A 188 -19.94 -20.74 -18.03
N VAL A 189 -20.80 -20.26 -18.94
CA VAL A 189 -20.40 -19.36 -20.04
C VAL A 189 -20.45 -17.89 -19.62
N CYS A 190 -21.51 -17.44 -18.96
CA CYS A 190 -21.68 -16.02 -18.62
C CYS A 190 -20.83 -15.59 -17.43
N TRP A 191 -20.54 -16.46 -16.46
CA TRP A 191 -19.70 -16.08 -15.31
C TRP A 191 -18.28 -15.68 -15.74
N PRO A 192 -17.54 -16.45 -16.56
CA PRO A 192 -16.24 -16.03 -17.08
C PRO A 192 -16.31 -14.75 -17.91
N LEU A 193 -17.34 -14.60 -18.77
CA LEU A 193 -17.50 -13.41 -19.61
C LEU A 193 -17.78 -12.14 -18.81
N LEU A 194 -18.66 -12.24 -17.80
CA LEU A 194 -18.94 -11.14 -16.87
C LEU A 194 -17.70 -10.80 -16.04
N ARG A 195 -16.94 -11.82 -15.61
CA ARG A 195 -15.71 -11.61 -14.85
C ARG A 195 -14.63 -10.94 -15.70
N LEU A 196 -14.41 -11.39 -16.93
CA LEU A 196 -13.48 -10.77 -17.88
C LEU A 196 -13.86 -9.32 -18.18
N ARG A 197 -15.17 -9.04 -18.36
CA ARG A 197 -15.66 -7.66 -18.58
C ARG A 197 -15.49 -6.78 -17.34
N SER A 198 -15.71 -7.30 -16.13
CA SER A 198 -15.48 -6.58 -14.88
C SER A 198 -14.00 -6.27 -14.69
N MET A 199 -13.13 -7.27 -14.86
CA MET A 199 -11.68 -7.11 -14.74
C MET A 199 -11.15 -6.12 -15.78
N GLY A 200 -11.62 -6.19 -17.03
CA GLY A 200 -11.24 -5.24 -18.07
C GLY A 200 -11.63 -3.80 -17.73
N ARG A 201 -12.83 -3.58 -17.19
CA ARG A 201 -13.29 -2.26 -16.74
C ARG A 201 -12.51 -1.75 -15.52
N GLU A 202 -12.25 -2.60 -14.54
CA GLU A 202 -11.46 -2.25 -13.35
C GLU A 202 -10.02 -1.87 -13.73
N SER A 203 -9.38 -2.64 -14.60
CA SER A 203 -8.04 -2.33 -15.10
C SER A 203 -8.01 -1.04 -15.92
N ALA A 204 -8.97 -0.86 -16.84
CA ALA A 204 -9.07 0.37 -17.64
C ALA A 204 -9.33 1.60 -16.77
N ALA A 205 -10.18 1.50 -15.75
CA ALA A 205 -10.45 2.59 -14.81
C ALA A 205 -9.20 2.96 -14.00
N LYS A 206 -8.43 1.96 -13.52
CA LYS A 206 -7.15 2.20 -12.82
C LYS A 206 -6.13 2.89 -13.72
N GLN A 207 -5.98 2.42 -14.96
CA GLN A 207 -5.07 3.04 -15.94
C GLN A 207 -5.50 4.48 -16.28
N ALA A 208 -6.81 4.72 -16.46
CA ALA A 208 -7.33 6.06 -16.70
C ALA A 208 -7.09 7.00 -15.51
N ALA A 209 -7.25 6.52 -14.27
CA ALA A 209 -6.95 7.28 -13.06
C ALA A 209 -5.45 7.60 -12.93
N GLN A 210 -4.57 6.63 -13.20
CA GLN A 210 -3.11 6.84 -13.23
C GLN A 210 -2.72 7.87 -14.29
N ALA A 211 -3.24 7.75 -15.51
CA ALA A 211 -2.97 8.70 -16.58
C ALA A 211 -3.47 10.13 -16.25
N LYS A 212 -4.68 10.25 -15.68
CA LYS A 212 -5.22 11.53 -15.21
C LYS A 212 -4.32 12.14 -14.13
N ALA A 213 -3.87 11.35 -13.16
CA ALA A 213 -2.99 11.81 -12.10
C ALA A 213 -1.65 12.33 -12.68
N GLN A 214 -1.01 11.56 -13.56
CA GLN A 214 0.22 11.98 -14.23
C GLN A 214 0.03 13.30 -15.00
N GLN A 215 -1.07 13.46 -15.73
CA GLN A 215 -1.39 14.71 -16.45
C GLN A 215 -1.55 15.91 -15.51
N LEU A 216 -2.19 15.73 -14.36
CA LEU A 216 -2.37 16.79 -13.37
C LEU A 216 -1.04 17.22 -12.75
N TYR A 217 -0.15 16.27 -12.46
CA TYR A 217 1.20 16.57 -12.00
C TYR A 217 2.00 17.35 -13.06
N VAL A 218 1.98 16.89 -14.31
CA VAL A 218 2.65 17.58 -15.43
C VAL A 218 2.11 19.00 -15.60
N GLY A 219 0.79 19.18 -15.51
CA GLY A 219 0.16 20.50 -15.57
C GLY A 219 0.62 21.43 -14.43
N ALA A 220 0.80 20.90 -13.22
CA ALA A 220 1.35 21.64 -12.10
C ALA A 220 2.82 22.03 -12.34
N ALA A 221 3.65 21.10 -12.83
CA ALA A 221 5.06 21.34 -13.13
C ALA A 221 5.29 22.34 -14.27
N LEU A 222 4.37 22.42 -15.24
CA LEU A 222 4.39 23.39 -16.33
C LEU A 222 3.76 24.75 -15.97
N GLY A 223 3.20 24.87 -14.75
CA GLY A 223 2.73 26.14 -14.21
C GLY A 223 1.25 26.48 -14.46
N GLY A 224 0.35 25.49 -14.42
CA GLY A 224 -1.08 25.71 -14.13
C GLY A 224 -1.94 26.30 -15.26
N GLY A 225 -1.42 26.40 -16.48
CA GLY A 225 -2.21 26.83 -17.64
C GLY A 225 -3.12 25.72 -18.15
N SER A 226 -4.43 26.00 -18.26
CA SER A 226 -5.44 25.15 -18.89
C SER A 226 -4.90 24.45 -20.14
N ALA A 227 -5.05 23.11 -20.20
CA ALA A 227 -4.67 22.25 -21.32
C ALA A 227 -5.38 22.57 -22.67
N ARG A 228 -6.04 23.73 -22.80
CA ARG A 228 -6.71 24.21 -24.00
C ARG A 228 -5.97 25.29 -24.79
N GLN A 229 -4.80 25.75 -24.35
CA GLN A 229 -4.01 26.72 -25.11
C GLN A 229 -2.54 26.32 -25.07
N THR A 230 -2.02 25.79 -26.18
CA THR A 230 -0.90 26.34 -26.97
C THR A 230 -0.29 25.26 -27.85
N ALA A 231 -0.71 25.22 -29.12
CA ALA A 231 -0.01 24.53 -30.19
C ALA A 231 1.11 25.40 -30.83
N SER A 232 1.65 26.40 -30.11
CA SER A 232 2.48 27.44 -30.76
C SER A 232 3.64 28.03 -29.96
N HIS A 233 4.09 27.45 -28.84
CA HIS A 233 5.36 27.88 -28.20
C HIS A 233 6.17 26.68 -27.68
N PRO A 234 7.42 26.46 -28.15
CA PRO A 234 8.28 25.42 -27.62
C PRO A 234 8.96 25.90 -26.32
N ALA A 235 9.16 24.95 -25.40
CA ALA A 235 10.01 25.03 -24.20
C ALA A 235 9.62 26.06 -23.12
N ARG A 236 8.60 25.74 -22.31
CA ARG A 236 8.67 26.08 -20.88
C ARG A 236 9.41 24.95 -20.18
N GLN A 237 10.53 25.25 -19.53
CA GLN A 237 11.18 24.31 -18.62
C GLN A 237 10.17 23.93 -17.52
N ALA A 238 10.00 22.63 -17.27
CA ALA A 238 9.21 22.17 -16.14
C ALA A 238 9.95 22.53 -14.85
N ALA A 239 9.23 23.17 -13.93
CA ALA A 239 9.74 23.51 -12.62
C ALA A 239 9.09 22.61 -11.57
N ARG A 240 9.83 22.33 -10.50
CA ARG A 240 9.30 21.71 -9.29
C ARG A 240 8.04 22.47 -8.81
N PRO A 241 6.87 21.80 -8.73
CA PRO A 241 5.64 22.45 -8.27
C PRO A 241 5.79 23.00 -6.85
N SER A 242 5.11 24.10 -6.55
CA SER A 242 4.99 24.59 -5.17
C SER A 242 4.16 23.61 -4.33
N ARG A 243 4.32 23.65 -3.00
CA ARG A 243 3.58 22.77 -2.08
C ARG A 243 2.06 22.95 -2.21
N GLU A 244 1.59 24.19 -2.39
CA GLU A 244 0.16 24.49 -2.60
C GLU A 244 -0.36 23.91 -3.92
N SER A 245 0.37 24.13 -5.02
CA SER A 245 0.00 23.60 -6.34
C SER A 245 0.03 22.07 -6.39
N LEU A 246 0.96 21.44 -5.66
CA LEU A 246 1.02 19.99 -5.51
C LEU A 246 -0.20 19.45 -4.77
N LEU A 247 -0.59 20.09 -3.66
CA LEU A 247 -1.78 19.73 -2.90
C LEU A 247 -3.06 19.90 -3.73
N LEU A 248 -3.14 20.96 -4.55
CA LEU A 248 -4.27 21.17 -5.47
C LEU A 248 -4.29 20.13 -6.58
N ALA A 249 -3.16 19.80 -7.18
CA ALA A 249 -3.08 18.73 -8.17
C ALA A 249 -3.57 17.40 -7.60
N LEU A 250 -3.18 17.07 -6.36
CA LEU A 250 -3.69 15.90 -5.65
C LEU A 250 -5.20 15.98 -5.43
N ALA A 251 -5.71 17.12 -4.96
CA ALA A 251 -7.14 17.33 -4.76
C ALA A 251 -7.93 17.12 -6.06
N ARG A 252 -7.44 17.60 -7.20
CA ARG A 252 -8.04 17.36 -8.53
C ARG A 252 -8.01 15.89 -8.95
N ALA A 253 -6.95 15.18 -8.58
CA ALA A 253 -6.80 13.77 -8.91
C ALA A 253 -7.82 12.91 -8.15
N VAL A 254 -8.01 13.19 -6.86
CA VAL A 254 -8.84 12.38 -5.95
C VAL A 254 -10.25 12.93 -5.70
N ALA A 255 -10.57 14.11 -6.21
CA ALA A 255 -11.89 14.73 -6.04
C ALA A 255 -13.01 13.82 -6.58
N GLN A 256 -14.03 13.64 -5.74
CA GLN A 256 -15.25 12.90 -6.07
C GLN A 256 -16.39 13.89 -6.36
N PRO A 257 -17.49 13.51 -7.03
CA PRO A 257 -18.66 14.36 -7.16
C PRO A 257 -19.19 14.81 -5.80
N LEU A 258 -19.53 16.10 -5.66
CA LEU A 258 -20.03 16.65 -4.40
C LEU A 258 -21.56 16.45 -4.35
N PRO A 259 -22.11 15.74 -3.33
CA PRO A 259 -23.55 15.59 -3.20
C PRO A 259 -24.19 16.96 -2.87
N PRO A 260 -25.45 17.20 -3.30
CA PRO A 260 -26.10 18.50 -3.17
C PRO A 260 -26.20 18.98 -1.72
N ALA A 261 -26.34 18.05 -0.77
CA ALA A 261 -26.38 18.37 0.67
C ALA A 261 -25.07 18.97 1.20
N LEU A 262 -23.91 18.59 0.65
CA LEU A 262 -22.61 19.12 1.05
C LEU A 262 -22.20 20.35 0.25
N ALA A 263 -22.83 20.59 -0.91
CA ALA A 263 -22.51 21.74 -1.76
C ALA A 263 -22.81 23.07 -1.07
N SER A 264 -23.88 23.15 -0.28
CA SER A 264 -24.22 24.35 0.51
C SER A 264 -23.22 24.62 1.65
N LEU A 265 -22.52 23.60 2.13
CA LEU A 265 -21.54 23.67 3.22
C LEU A 265 -20.10 23.90 2.74
N ALA A 266 -19.87 23.88 1.43
CA ALA A 266 -18.54 24.05 0.85
C ALA A 266 -17.98 25.48 1.05
N GLY A 267 -18.85 26.50 1.08
CA GLY A 267 -18.45 27.89 1.30
C GLY A 267 -17.78 28.11 2.67
N PRO A 268 -18.45 27.77 3.79
CA PRO A 268 -17.84 27.84 5.12
C PRO A 268 -16.53 27.05 5.24
N LEU A 269 -16.49 25.85 4.66
CA LEU A 269 -15.28 25.01 4.65
C LEU A 269 -14.11 25.70 3.93
N ALA A 270 -14.38 26.31 2.78
CA ALA A 270 -13.37 27.03 2.01
C ALA A 270 -12.87 28.28 2.75
N ALA A 271 -13.76 28.98 3.49
CA ALA A 271 -13.38 30.12 4.32
C ALA A 271 -12.42 29.70 5.45
N GLU A 272 -12.72 28.60 6.15
CA GLU A 272 -11.86 28.08 7.22
C GLU A 272 -10.48 27.66 6.69
N ALA A 273 -10.43 27.05 5.51
CA ALA A 273 -9.17 26.70 4.86
C ALA A 273 -8.39 27.95 4.38
N ALA A 274 -9.08 29.01 3.95
CA ALA A 274 -8.44 30.26 3.54
C ALA A 274 -7.80 31.00 4.73
N GLU A 275 -8.44 31.01 5.90
CA GLU A 275 -7.87 31.61 7.12
C GLU A 275 -6.53 30.95 7.53
N LEU A 276 -6.44 29.62 7.39
CA LEU A 276 -5.19 28.91 7.65
C LEU A 276 -4.06 29.33 6.72
N ARG A 277 -4.40 29.58 5.45
CA ARG A 277 -3.45 29.99 4.43
C ARG A 277 -2.90 31.39 4.71
N GLU A 278 -3.77 32.33 5.07
CA GLU A 278 -3.36 33.69 5.44
C GLU A 278 -2.45 33.69 6.68
N ALA A 279 -2.70 32.80 7.65
CA ALA A 279 -1.88 32.67 8.85
C ALA A 279 -0.46 32.12 8.58
N ASP A 280 -0.25 31.40 7.48
CA ASP A 280 1.05 30.81 7.11
C ASP A 280 1.97 31.76 6.32
N GLY A 281 1.50 32.96 5.95
CA GLY A 281 2.30 34.11 5.52
C GLY A 281 3.19 33.86 4.28
N GLN A 282 2.59 33.63 3.10
CA GLN A 282 3.33 33.34 1.86
C GLN A 282 3.15 34.45 0.81
N GLY A 283 3.80 35.59 1.02
CA GLY A 283 3.76 36.71 0.07
C GLY A 283 4.33 36.36 -1.32
N GLY A 284 3.53 36.57 -2.37
CA GLY A 284 3.92 36.52 -3.79
C GLY A 284 3.30 35.36 -4.58
N GLU A 285 3.52 34.12 -4.15
CA GLU A 285 2.89 32.92 -4.73
C GLU A 285 1.38 32.87 -4.46
N GLU A 286 0.93 33.58 -3.42
CA GLU A 286 -0.45 33.66 -2.97
C GLU A 286 -1.45 34.04 -4.07
N LYS A 287 -1.09 35.02 -4.92
CA LYS A 287 -1.98 35.52 -5.97
C LYS A 287 -2.14 34.53 -7.12
N ARG A 288 -1.07 33.83 -7.50
CA ARG A 288 -1.09 32.87 -8.60
C ARG A 288 -1.86 31.62 -8.19
N PHE A 289 -1.55 31.06 -7.03
CA PHE A 289 -2.29 29.91 -6.51
C PHE A 289 -3.75 30.27 -6.18
N GLY A 290 -4.01 31.48 -5.66
CA GLY A 290 -5.37 31.95 -5.42
C GLY A 290 -6.23 31.94 -6.69
N ALA A 291 -5.66 32.32 -7.84
CA ALA A 291 -6.33 32.20 -9.13
C ALA A 291 -6.54 30.75 -9.57
N GLU A 292 -5.55 29.86 -9.34
CA GLU A 292 -5.67 28.42 -9.65
C GLU A 292 -6.76 27.72 -8.83
N LEU A 293 -6.87 28.06 -7.54
CA LEU A 293 -7.88 27.55 -6.63
C LEU A 293 -9.27 28.13 -6.97
N ALA A 294 -9.36 29.42 -7.27
CA ALA A 294 -10.62 30.06 -7.70
C ALA A 294 -11.15 29.50 -9.03
N ALA A 295 -10.27 29.03 -9.91
CA ALA A 295 -10.62 28.37 -11.17
C ALA A 295 -10.95 26.87 -11.01
N ALA A 296 -10.74 26.29 -9.83
CA ALA A 296 -11.01 24.88 -9.58
C ALA A 296 -12.52 24.61 -9.48
N GLU A 297 -12.94 23.40 -9.89
CA GLU A 297 -14.33 22.97 -9.72
C GLU A 297 -14.71 22.92 -8.22
N PRO A 298 -15.98 23.12 -7.83
CA PRO A 298 -16.39 23.15 -6.43
C PRO A 298 -16.00 21.88 -5.65
N ALA A 299 -16.04 20.73 -6.31
CA ALA A 299 -15.61 19.46 -5.74
C ALA A 299 -14.09 19.40 -5.49
N GLU A 300 -13.29 20.01 -6.35
CA GLU A 300 -11.83 20.08 -6.25
C GLU A 300 -11.42 21.06 -5.13
N ALA A 301 -12.04 22.24 -5.09
CA ALA A 301 -11.83 23.23 -4.04
C ALA A 301 -12.22 22.69 -2.65
N ALA A 302 -13.34 21.96 -2.55
CA ALA A 302 -13.72 21.28 -1.33
C ALA A 302 -12.73 20.17 -0.94
N ALA A 303 -12.26 19.36 -1.89
CA ALA A 303 -11.25 18.33 -1.63
C ALA A 303 -9.93 18.95 -1.14
N TRP A 304 -9.48 20.03 -1.75
CA TRP A 304 -8.30 20.77 -1.32
C TRP A 304 -8.47 21.30 0.11
N SER A 305 -9.61 21.93 0.40
CA SER A 305 -9.93 22.48 1.73
C SER A 305 -9.90 21.39 2.81
N LEU A 306 -10.48 20.22 2.53
CA LEU A 306 -10.45 19.08 3.46
C LEU A 306 -9.03 18.58 3.74
N LEU A 307 -8.20 18.45 2.70
CA LEU A 307 -6.81 18.03 2.86
C LEU A 307 -5.99 19.07 3.64
N ALA A 308 -6.18 20.36 3.34
CA ALA A 308 -5.52 21.46 4.06
C ALA A 308 -5.89 21.48 5.55
N LEU A 309 -7.18 21.36 5.88
CA LEU A 309 -7.68 21.30 7.26
C LEU A 309 -7.17 20.06 8.00
N HIS A 310 -7.09 18.91 7.31
CA HIS A 310 -6.50 17.68 7.85
C HIS A 310 -5.01 17.85 8.20
N LEU A 311 -4.22 18.42 7.27
CA LEU A 311 -2.80 18.71 7.49
C LEU A 311 -2.57 19.71 8.63
N ALA A 312 -3.51 20.63 8.84
CA ALA A 312 -3.50 21.59 9.94
C ALA A 312 -4.09 21.04 11.26
N ARG A 313 -4.55 19.78 11.28
CA ARG A 313 -5.21 19.12 12.42
C ARG A 313 -6.44 19.86 12.96
N ARG A 314 -7.18 20.55 12.10
CA ARG A 314 -8.44 21.20 12.48
C ARG A 314 -9.53 20.15 12.70
N GLU A 315 -10.42 20.43 13.65
CA GLU A 315 -11.58 19.57 13.89
C GLU A 315 -12.61 19.77 12.79
N LEU A 316 -12.89 18.71 12.04
CA LEU A 316 -13.89 18.73 10.98
C LEU A 316 -15.27 18.35 11.51
N ALA A 317 -16.30 19.01 10.98
CA ALA A 317 -17.68 18.62 11.19
C ALA A 317 -17.91 17.14 10.78
N ALA A 318 -18.83 16.46 11.48
CA ALA A 318 -19.03 15.02 11.33
C ALA A 318 -19.41 14.59 9.90
N GLU A 319 -20.10 15.48 9.18
CA GLU A 319 -20.58 15.29 7.81
C GLU A 319 -19.44 15.15 6.79
N TRP A 320 -18.30 15.82 7.03
CA TRP A 320 -17.15 15.79 6.13
C TRP A 320 -16.20 14.61 6.37
N ARG A 321 -16.27 13.94 7.54
CA ARG A 321 -15.34 12.85 7.90
C ARG A 321 -15.33 11.69 6.89
N PRO A 322 -16.47 11.15 6.43
CA PRO A 322 -16.46 10.04 5.46
C PRO A 322 -15.79 10.43 4.14
N ARG A 323 -15.94 11.69 3.74
CA ARG A 323 -15.38 12.21 2.50
C ARG A 323 -13.88 12.44 2.62
N LEU A 324 -13.41 13.01 3.74
CA LEU A 324 -11.98 13.09 4.02
C LEU A 324 -11.35 11.69 4.00
N GLN A 325 -11.98 10.70 4.64
CA GLN A 325 -11.49 9.32 4.64
C GLN A 325 -11.35 8.77 3.22
N ALA A 326 -12.36 8.95 2.37
CA ALA A 326 -12.29 8.52 0.98
C ALA A 326 -11.17 9.22 0.18
N LEU A 327 -10.92 10.51 0.42
CA LEU A 327 -9.80 11.23 -0.20
C LEU A 327 -8.45 10.66 0.26
N LEU A 328 -8.31 10.38 1.55
CA LEU A 328 -7.08 9.82 2.12
C LEU A 328 -6.83 8.36 1.69
N GLU A 329 -7.87 7.59 1.39
CA GLU A 329 -7.76 6.22 0.84
C GLU A 329 -7.23 6.22 -0.60
N GLU A 330 -7.62 7.20 -1.41
CA GLU A 330 -7.22 7.30 -2.83
C GLU A 330 -5.86 8.01 -3.02
N ALA A 331 -5.51 8.95 -2.12
CA ALA A 331 -4.31 9.79 -2.21
C ALA A 331 -2.98 9.03 -2.42
N PRO A 332 -2.70 7.88 -1.77
CA PRO A 332 -1.45 7.15 -1.97
C PRO A 332 -1.21 6.73 -3.42
N SER A 333 -2.27 6.29 -4.12
CA SER A 333 -2.17 5.84 -5.51
C SER A 333 -1.92 6.99 -6.50
N ALA A 334 -2.56 8.13 -6.25
CA ALA A 334 -2.35 9.36 -7.02
C ALA A 334 -0.93 9.90 -6.82
N LEU A 335 -0.43 9.93 -5.58
CA LEU A 335 0.93 10.38 -5.28
C LEU A 335 2.01 9.46 -5.84
N GLN A 336 1.77 8.14 -5.85
CA GLN A 336 2.65 7.19 -6.54
C GLN A 336 2.72 7.49 -8.04
N SER A 337 1.57 7.76 -8.67
CA SER A 337 1.49 8.15 -10.08
C SER A 337 2.20 9.49 -10.36
N PHE A 338 2.14 10.45 -9.43
CA PHE A 338 2.87 11.71 -9.53
C PHE A 338 4.38 11.49 -9.45
N ALA A 339 4.85 10.60 -8.56
CA ALA A 339 6.28 10.31 -8.41
C ALA A 339 6.85 9.63 -9.66
N GLU A 340 6.08 8.71 -10.26
CA GLU A 340 6.41 8.12 -11.56
C GLU A 340 6.49 9.17 -12.68
N ALA A 341 5.54 10.13 -12.72
CA ALA A 341 5.60 11.23 -13.68
C ALA A 341 6.81 12.15 -13.44
N ALA A 342 7.14 12.46 -12.18
CA ALA A 342 8.32 13.26 -11.82
C ALA A 342 9.62 12.56 -12.27
N ALA A 343 9.72 11.25 -12.07
CA ALA A 343 10.85 10.45 -12.51
C ALA A 343 10.96 10.36 -14.04
N ALA A 344 9.83 10.36 -14.75
CA ALA A 344 9.76 10.30 -16.20
C ALA A 344 9.77 11.68 -16.91
N ALA A 345 10.20 12.75 -16.22
CA ALA A 345 10.11 14.12 -16.72
C ALA A 345 10.84 14.39 -18.05
N GLU A 346 11.92 13.65 -18.32
CA GLU A 346 12.64 13.71 -19.60
C GLU A 346 11.75 13.34 -20.81
N GLY A 347 10.66 12.59 -20.59
CA GLY A 347 9.74 12.16 -21.63
C GLY A 347 8.75 13.23 -22.13
N PHE A 348 8.53 14.30 -21.36
CA PHE A 348 7.56 15.36 -21.73
C PHE A 348 8.14 16.78 -21.72
N CYS A 349 9.39 16.98 -21.29
CA CYS A 349 10.07 18.27 -21.31
C CYS A 349 11.51 18.11 -21.84
N GLU A 350 11.83 18.84 -22.90
CA GLU A 350 13.21 18.95 -23.41
C GLU A 350 14.08 19.65 -22.35
N GLY A 351 14.82 18.86 -21.56
CA GLY A 351 15.63 19.33 -20.43
C GLY A 351 15.23 18.75 -19.06
N GLY A 352 14.12 18.00 -18.97
CA GLY A 352 13.66 17.40 -17.72
C GLY A 352 13.11 18.42 -16.72
N LEU A 353 12.99 17.99 -15.45
CA LEU A 353 12.62 18.84 -14.32
C LEU A 353 13.86 19.50 -13.74
N ASP A 354 13.76 20.74 -13.26
CA ASP A 354 14.86 21.49 -12.62
C ASP A 354 15.43 20.82 -11.35
N GLN A 355 14.58 20.15 -10.57
CA GLN A 355 14.95 19.43 -9.33
C GLN A 355 14.16 18.12 -9.20
N PRO A 356 14.47 17.07 -9.99
CA PRO A 356 13.70 15.83 -10.01
C PRO A 356 13.71 15.11 -8.66
N LEU A 357 14.87 15.02 -8.01
CA LEU A 357 15.00 14.43 -6.68
C LEU A 357 14.19 15.21 -5.64
N GLY A 358 14.27 16.54 -5.68
CA GLY A 358 13.51 17.43 -4.79
C GLY A 358 12.00 17.28 -4.95
N ALA A 359 11.52 17.08 -6.18
CA ALA A 359 10.10 16.85 -6.45
C ALA A 359 9.62 15.48 -5.94
N VAL A 360 10.42 14.42 -6.10
CA VAL A 360 10.12 13.10 -5.53
C VAL A 360 10.10 13.15 -4.00
N ARG A 361 11.04 13.89 -3.40
CA ARG A 361 11.06 14.14 -1.95
C ARG A 361 9.79 14.85 -1.47
N ASP A 362 9.35 15.92 -2.15
CA ASP A 362 8.10 16.61 -1.80
C ASP A 362 6.87 15.71 -1.91
N LEU A 363 6.83 14.80 -2.88
CA LEU A 363 5.75 13.83 -3.04
C LEU A 363 5.72 12.80 -1.91
N ALA A 364 6.89 12.29 -1.50
CA ALA A 364 7.02 11.42 -0.35
C ALA A 364 6.64 12.14 0.95
N GLU A 365 7.11 13.39 1.12
CA GLU A 365 6.80 14.24 2.27
C GLU A 365 5.30 14.59 2.33
N LEU A 366 4.67 14.93 1.22
CA LEU A 366 3.22 15.15 1.16
C LEU A 366 2.46 13.89 1.59
N ARG A 367 2.90 12.71 1.13
CA ARG A 367 2.28 11.43 1.52
C ARG A 367 2.43 11.14 3.01
N SER A 368 3.62 11.34 3.57
CA SER A 368 3.85 11.12 5.00
C SER A 368 3.14 12.17 5.86
N CYS A 369 3.09 13.43 5.44
CA CYS A 369 2.31 14.49 6.08
C CYS A 369 0.81 14.19 6.09
N LEU A 370 0.23 13.69 4.99
CA LEU A 370 -1.17 13.27 4.95
C LEU A 370 -1.44 12.06 5.86
N THR A 371 -0.52 11.11 5.91
CA THR A 371 -0.62 9.92 6.76
C THR A 371 -0.57 10.30 8.25
N GLN A 372 0.42 11.13 8.64
CA GLN A 372 0.65 11.54 10.03
C GLN A 372 -0.16 12.79 10.45
N ALA A 373 -0.95 13.35 9.53
CA ALA A 373 -1.65 14.61 9.69
C ALA A 373 -0.70 15.73 10.19
N VAL A 374 0.43 15.94 9.53
CA VAL A 374 1.44 16.97 9.87
C VAL A 374 1.37 18.09 8.82
N PRO A 375 1.62 19.36 9.17
CA PRO A 375 1.56 20.46 8.20
C PRO A 375 2.54 20.28 7.03
N PHE A 376 2.03 20.32 5.79
CA PHE A 376 2.85 20.31 4.58
C PHE A 376 3.15 21.75 4.10
N ARG A 377 4.08 22.39 4.80
CA ARG A 377 4.53 23.78 4.57
C ARG A 377 6.03 23.89 4.78
N LYS A 378 6.63 25.08 4.65
CA LYS A 378 8.06 25.25 4.94
C LYS A 378 8.42 24.62 6.31
N PRO A 379 9.33 23.64 6.37
CA PRO A 379 9.50 22.79 7.53
C PRO A 379 10.00 23.61 8.73
N ARG A 380 9.28 23.52 9.85
CA ARG A 380 9.75 24.04 11.14
C ARG A 380 10.44 22.92 11.92
N PRO A 381 11.44 23.23 12.76
CA PRO A 381 12.22 22.21 13.47
C PRO A 381 11.36 21.28 14.35
N PHE A 382 10.18 21.72 14.79
CA PHE A 382 9.29 20.95 15.66
C PHE A 382 8.15 20.22 14.92
N ASP A 383 7.90 20.49 13.64
CA ASP A 383 6.71 19.94 12.94
C ASP A 383 6.73 18.40 12.94
N THR A 384 7.91 17.79 12.83
CA THR A 384 8.08 16.32 12.89
C THR A 384 7.69 15.70 14.23
N LEU A 385 7.72 16.45 15.34
CA LEU A 385 7.28 15.94 16.64
C LEU A 385 5.76 15.82 16.74
N LEU A 386 5.02 16.57 15.91
CA LEU A 386 3.56 16.52 15.93
C LEU A 386 3.05 15.11 15.62
N GLN A 387 3.76 14.31 14.83
CA GLN A 387 3.32 12.94 14.53
C GLN A 387 3.31 12.00 15.77
N ALA A 388 4.03 12.34 16.83
CA ALA A 388 4.01 11.59 18.08
C ALA A 388 2.71 11.86 18.86
N PRO A 389 2.20 10.87 19.62
CA PRO A 389 0.99 11.04 20.42
C PRO A 389 1.18 12.12 21.49
N HIS A 390 0.08 12.81 21.88
CA HIS A 390 0.05 13.86 22.92
C HIS A 390 0.83 15.16 22.61
N PHE A 391 1.48 15.28 21.46
CA PHE A 391 2.19 16.50 21.08
C PHE A 391 1.25 17.58 20.56
N THR A 392 1.03 18.60 21.39
CA THR A 392 0.49 19.89 20.95
C THR A 392 1.59 20.74 20.30
N PRO A 393 1.26 21.74 19.45
CA PRO A 393 2.26 22.66 18.89
C PRO A 393 3.13 23.31 19.97
N ARG A 394 2.56 23.65 21.13
CA ARG A 394 3.30 24.23 22.26
C ARG A 394 4.30 23.25 22.86
N ALA A 395 3.88 22.01 23.11
CA ALA A 395 4.77 20.97 23.63
C ALA A 395 5.89 20.62 22.62
N ALA A 396 5.56 20.53 21.33
CA ALA A 396 6.52 20.29 20.26
C ALA A 396 7.60 21.38 20.19
N VAL A 397 7.21 22.66 20.28
CA VAL A 397 8.16 23.78 20.33
C VAL A 397 9.07 23.70 21.55
N ALA A 398 8.51 23.45 22.74
CA ALA A 398 9.28 23.36 23.98
C ALA A 398 10.32 22.22 23.92
N VAL A 399 9.90 21.03 23.50
CA VAL A 399 10.77 19.85 23.35
C VAL A 399 11.84 20.08 22.29
N ALA A 400 11.47 20.63 21.13
CA ALA A 400 12.44 20.92 20.07
C ALA A 400 13.49 21.96 20.51
N ALA A 401 13.08 23.00 21.24
CA ALA A 401 13.98 24.01 21.78
C ALA A 401 14.94 23.42 22.82
N ALA A 402 14.42 22.60 23.75
CA ALA A 402 15.23 21.94 24.77
C ALA A 402 16.26 20.96 24.17
N MET A 403 15.91 20.24 23.09
CA MET A 403 16.89 19.40 22.36
C MET A 403 17.91 20.20 21.54
N ALA A 404 17.62 21.46 21.22
CA ALA A 404 18.56 22.35 20.51
C ALA A 404 19.54 23.07 21.46
N ALA A 405 19.15 23.26 22.73
CA ALA A 405 19.96 23.93 23.75
C ALA A 405 21.36 23.32 24.01
N PRO A 406 21.56 21.98 24.09
CA PRO A 406 22.89 21.43 24.35
C PRO A 406 23.89 21.61 23.19
N ALA A 407 23.42 21.90 21.98
CA ALA A 407 24.30 22.18 20.84
C ALA A 407 24.88 23.61 20.85
N ALA A 408 24.30 24.53 21.63
CA ALA A 408 24.78 25.90 21.73
C ALA A 408 25.95 26.05 22.74
N GLU A 409 25.90 25.35 23.88
CA GLU A 409 27.01 25.36 24.86
C GLU A 409 28.26 24.64 24.30
N GLU A 410 28.11 23.53 23.58
CA GLU A 410 29.25 22.85 22.95
C GLU A 410 29.86 23.66 21.78
N ALA A 411 29.05 24.42 21.05
CA ALA A 411 29.53 25.33 20.00
C ALA A 411 30.25 26.57 20.58
N GLU A 412 29.82 27.08 21.74
CA GLU A 412 30.46 28.21 22.41
C GLU A 412 31.77 27.80 23.10
N VAL A 413 31.84 26.59 23.67
CA VAL A 413 33.09 26.01 24.21
C VAL A 413 34.07 25.63 23.09
N ALA A 414 33.58 25.15 21.94
CA ALA A 414 34.42 24.90 20.76
C ALA A 414 34.91 26.21 20.10
N ALA A 415 34.10 27.27 20.10
CA ALA A 415 34.53 28.60 19.65
C ALA A 415 35.58 29.21 20.60
N ALA A 416 35.41 29.06 21.92
CA ALA A 416 36.40 29.49 22.90
C ALA A 416 37.73 28.69 22.81
N GLY A 417 37.67 27.40 22.46
CA GLY A 417 38.84 26.58 22.19
C GLY A 417 39.56 26.90 20.88
N ALA A 418 38.81 27.35 19.86
CA ALA A 418 39.38 27.78 18.57
C ALA A 418 40.03 29.17 18.64
N GLU A 419 39.53 30.08 19.47
CA GLU A 419 40.18 31.38 19.71
C GLU A 419 41.49 31.23 20.50
N ALA A 420 41.60 30.24 21.39
CA ALA A 420 42.84 29.94 22.11
C ALA A 420 43.94 29.37 21.20
N SER A 421 43.60 28.51 20.23
CA SER A 421 44.58 27.92 19.30
C SER A 421 45.02 28.88 18.18
N PHE A 422 44.19 29.85 17.81
CA PHE A 422 44.58 30.93 16.90
C PHE A 422 45.52 31.95 17.58
N ALA A 423 45.41 32.15 18.90
CA ALA A 423 46.31 33.02 19.64
C ALA A 423 47.73 32.41 19.77
N GLU A 424 47.84 31.10 20.04
CA GLU A 424 49.14 30.40 20.10
C GLU A 424 49.82 30.30 18.72
N ALA A 425 49.06 30.15 17.63
CA ALA A 425 49.61 30.11 16.27
C ALA A 425 50.13 31.49 15.80
N ALA A 426 49.48 32.58 16.22
CA ALA A 426 49.91 33.94 15.88
C ALA A 426 51.18 34.37 16.65
N GLU A 427 51.40 33.85 17.86
CA GLU A 427 52.63 34.08 18.63
C GLU A 427 53.83 33.31 18.02
N ALA A 428 53.59 32.10 17.49
CA ALA A 428 54.62 31.30 16.81
C ALA A 428 55.05 31.87 15.44
N GLU A 429 54.13 32.50 14.67
CA GLU A 429 54.49 33.19 13.42
C GLU A 429 55.23 34.52 13.65
N ALA A 430 54.97 35.20 14.78
CA ALA A 430 55.64 36.44 15.14
C ALA A 430 57.12 36.22 15.56
N GLU A 431 57.43 35.10 16.22
CA GLU A 431 58.82 34.73 16.55
C GLU A 431 59.63 34.30 15.30
N ALA A 432 58.98 33.68 14.31
CA ALA A 432 59.65 33.28 13.06
C ALA A 432 60.04 34.46 12.15
N ALA A 433 59.31 35.58 12.22
CA ALA A 433 59.56 36.76 11.40
C ALA A 433 60.75 37.63 11.86
N LEU A 434 61.30 37.36 13.05
CA LEU A 434 62.42 38.12 13.64
C LEU A 434 63.81 37.54 13.35
N MET A 435 63.93 36.42 12.62
CA MET A 435 65.20 35.72 12.37
C MET A 435 65.56 35.50 10.89
N GLY A 436 65.34 36.48 10.01
CA GLY A 436 65.74 36.33 8.60
C GLY A 436 66.05 37.62 7.86
N THR A 437 67.28 38.13 8.02
CA THR A 437 67.86 39.14 7.12
C THR A 437 69.20 38.63 6.60
N GLU A 438 69.36 38.52 5.27
CA GLU A 438 70.53 39.03 4.50
C GLU A 438 70.47 38.69 2.99
N ALA A 439 71.11 39.58 2.21
CA ALA A 439 71.59 39.48 0.81
C ALA A 439 70.58 39.61 -0.36
N GLU A 440 70.51 40.78 -1.02
CA GLU A 440 71.15 41.15 -2.34
C GLU A 440 70.09 41.18 -3.46
N GLY A 441 70.01 42.07 -4.46
CA GLY A 441 70.80 43.22 -4.90
C GLY A 441 70.37 43.59 -6.35
N GLY A 442 70.24 44.89 -6.66
CA GLY A 442 70.13 45.47 -8.03
C GLY A 442 68.75 45.40 -8.70
N GLY A 443 68.20 46.41 -9.37
CA GLY A 443 68.70 47.67 -9.91
C GLY A 443 68.00 47.91 -11.27
N GLY A 444 67.35 49.07 -11.49
CA GLY A 444 66.83 49.42 -12.82
C GLY A 444 65.66 50.41 -12.84
N ALA A 445 65.99 51.69 -13.05
CA ALA A 445 65.05 52.79 -13.20
C ALA A 445 64.55 52.96 -14.65
N GLY A 446 63.30 53.42 -14.82
CA GLY A 446 62.76 53.85 -16.13
C GLY A 446 61.45 54.63 -15.99
N ARG A 447 61.54 55.97 -16.01
CA ARG A 447 60.40 56.91 -16.09
C ARG A 447 59.91 57.05 -17.54
N ALA A 448 58.59 57.03 -17.78
CA ALA A 448 57.91 58.01 -18.67
C ALA A 448 56.37 57.92 -18.67
N ARG A 449 55.76 58.99 -18.13
CA ARG A 449 54.58 59.77 -18.58
C ARG A 449 53.33 59.11 -19.20
N HIS A 450 52.24 59.25 -18.43
CA HIS A 450 50.87 59.65 -18.78
C HIS A 450 50.41 59.74 -20.25
N LYS A 451 49.28 59.04 -20.53
CA LYS A 451 48.15 59.60 -21.28
C LYS A 451 46.81 59.04 -20.76
N ARG A 452 45.95 59.93 -20.26
CA ARG A 452 44.56 59.67 -19.86
C ARG A 452 43.69 59.36 -21.09
N LYS A 453 42.84 58.33 -20.99
CA LYS A 453 41.47 58.32 -21.55
C LYS A 453 40.66 57.23 -20.84
N GLY A 454 39.50 57.61 -20.30
CA GLY A 454 38.73 56.80 -19.38
C GLY A 454 37.90 55.70 -20.04
N LYS A 455 37.68 54.61 -19.30
CA LYS A 455 36.57 53.68 -19.48
C LYS A 455 36.28 53.00 -18.14
N LYS A 456 35.09 53.25 -17.58
CA LYS A 456 34.60 52.58 -16.37
C LYS A 456 34.37 51.10 -16.70
N ALA A 457 35.03 50.21 -15.98
CA ALA A 457 34.73 48.78 -15.93
C ALA A 457 34.78 48.32 -14.47
N GLY A 458 33.68 47.74 -14.00
CA GLY A 458 33.50 47.24 -12.64
C GLY A 458 34.46 46.09 -12.34
N GLY A 459 35.26 46.26 -11.29
CA GLY A 459 36.24 45.28 -10.83
C GLY A 459 35.56 44.09 -10.16
N LYS A 460 35.68 42.93 -10.82
CA LYS A 460 35.46 41.59 -10.28
C LYS A 460 36.68 41.26 -9.40
N LYS A 461 36.56 41.39 -8.07
CA LYS A 461 37.57 40.92 -7.11
C LYS A 461 37.54 39.39 -7.07
N ARG A 462 38.65 38.79 -7.50
CA ARG A 462 39.03 37.41 -7.16
C ARG A 462 39.33 37.36 -5.67
N GLY A 463 38.58 36.57 -4.92
CA GLY A 463 38.91 36.18 -3.55
C GLY A 463 39.73 34.89 -3.59
N SER A 464 40.90 34.95 -2.97
CA SER A 464 41.78 33.84 -2.61
C SER A 464 41.06 32.84 -1.71
N GLY A 465 41.45 31.57 -1.82
CA GLY A 465 40.86 30.45 -1.10
C GLY A 465 40.90 30.61 0.42
N GLY A 466 39.77 30.31 1.04
CA GLY A 466 39.68 29.84 2.41
C GLY A 466 39.06 28.44 2.33
N ALA A 467 39.76 27.44 2.86
CA ALA A 467 39.24 26.10 3.05
C ALA A 467 38.02 26.20 3.98
N THR A 468 36.83 26.03 3.42
CA THR A 468 35.59 25.91 4.21
C THR A 468 35.52 24.50 4.76
N ALA A 469 35.42 24.41 6.08
CA ALA A 469 35.09 23.21 6.83
C ALA A 469 34.04 22.35 6.10
N SER A 470 34.48 21.23 5.55
CA SER A 470 33.63 20.21 4.94
C SER A 470 34.12 18.84 5.39
N ASP A 471 34.28 18.63 6.69
CA ASP A 471 34.54 17.32 7.28
C ASP A 471 33.91 17.27 8.68
N ALA A 472 32.59 17.12 8.71
CA ALA A 472 31.86 16.60 9.86
C ALA A 472 30.71 15.74 9.31
N PRO A 473 30.55 14.48 9.77
CA PRO A 473 29.40 13.67 9.37
C PRO A 473 28.13 14.31 9.94
N ASP A 474 27.20 14.65 9.07
CA ASP A 474 25.96 15.36 9.38
C ASP A 474 25.08 14.48 10.31
N CYS A 475 25.24 14.63 11.62
CA CYS A 475 24.34 14.04 12.63
C CYS A 475 23.09 14.92 12.85
N GLY A 476 22.57 15.51 11.77
CA GLY A 476 21.41 16.41 11.72
C GLY A 476 20.07 15.71 11.47
N GLY A 477 19.70 14.75 12.33
CA GLY A 477 18.39 14.08 12.24
C GLY A 477 17.21 15.01 12.55
N SER A 478 16.01 14.67 12.07
CA SER A 478 14.76 15.38 12.42
C SER A 478 14.53 15.39 13.94
N ALA A 479 13.71 16.32 14.46
CA ALA A 479 13.45 16.41 15.89
C ALA A 479 12.86 15.11 16.47
N VAL A 480 11.99 14.43 15.71
CA VAL A 480 11.45 13.12 16.12
C VAL A 480 12.48 12.00 16.08
N ALA A 481 13.41 12.01 15.12
CA ALA A 481 14.52 11.06 15.08
C ALA A 481 15.45 11.26 16.29
N ARG A 482 15.75 12.52 16.64
CA ARG A 482 16.53 12.86 17.85
C ARG A 482 15.81 12.42 19.13
N LEU A 483 14.50 12.67 19.24
CA LEU A 483 13.69 12.20 20.38
C LEU A 483 13.74 10.68 20.52
N ALA A 484 13.63 9.95 19.40
CA ALA A 484 13.68 8.49 19.38
C ALA A 484 15.08 7.93 19.71
N ALA A 485 16.14 8.69 19.46
CA ALA A 485 17.53 8.33 19.76
C ALA A 485 17.92 8.56 21.23
N LEU A 486 17.21 9.42 21.97
CA LEU A 486 17.50 9.68 23.39
C LEU A 486 17.37 8.40 24.23
N ALA A 487 18.20 8.28 25.28
CA ALA A 487 18.01 7.26 26.31
C ALA A 487 16.68 7.48 27.05
N ASP A 488 16.04 6.39 27.50
CA ASP A 488 14.69 6.45 28.07
C ASP A 488 14.57 7.42 29.27
N GLY A 489 15.57 7.47 30.15
CA GLY A 489 15.58 8.41 31.29
C GLY A 489 15.67 9.89 30.86
N ALA A 490 16.53 10.19 29.87
CA ALA A 490 16.66 11.55 29.34
C ALA A 490 15.39 11.98 28.59
N ARG A 491 14.78 11.05 27.83
CA ARG A 491 13.51 11.29 27.15
C ARG A 491 12.39 11.56 28.16
N ALA A 492 12.27 10.76 29.22
CA ALA A 492 11.25 10.95 30.25
C ALA A 492 11.39 12.31 30.95
N ALA A 493 12.62 12.72 31.31
CA ALA A 493 12.87 14.03 31.90
C ALA A 493 12.49 15.18 30.96
N LEU A 494 12.85 15.06 29.68
CA LEU A 494 12.50 16.04 28.64
C LEU A 494 10.98 16.15 28.45
N LEU A 495 10.27 15.03 28.35
CA LEU A 495 8.82 15.02 28.16
C LEU A 495 8.08 15.53 29.40
N SER A 496 8.55 15.19 30.59
CA SER A 496 8.01 15.72 31.85
C SER A 496 8.18 17.24 31.93
N SER A 497 9.34 17.77 31.51
CA SER A 497 9.57 19.23 31.45
C SER A 497 8.64 19.95 30.46
N ALA A 498 8.16 19.24 29.44
CA ALA A 498 7.18 19.73 28.47
C ALA A 498 5.71 19.56 28.91
N GLY A 499 5.48 19.03 30.11
CA GLY A 499 4.15 18.88 30.71
C GLY A 499 3.43 17.58 30.37
N LEU A 500 4.14 16.56 29.87
CA LEU A 500 3.56 15.23 29.66
C LEU A 500 3.67 14.40 30.95
N ASP A 501 2.60 13.68 31.27
CA ASP A 501 2.58 12.74 32.40
C ASP A 501 3.26 11.40 32.06
N GLY A 502 3.40 10.52 33.06
CA GLY A 502 4.06 9.23 32.88
C GLY A 502 3.33 8.25 31.94
N ALA A 503 2.01 8.37 31.79
CA ALA A 503 1.26 7.53 30.85
C ALA A 503 1.46 8.01 29.42
N GLN A 504 1.44 9.33 29.20
CA GLN A 504 1.74 9.97 27.92
C GLN A 504 3.19 9.71 27.49
N GLU A 505 4.14 9.78 28.43
CA GLU A 505 5.54 9.42 28.19
C GLU A 505 5.69 7.97 27.72
N ALA A 506 5.00 7.03 28.38
CA ALA A 506 5.02 5.62 27.98
C ALA A 506 4.49 5.42 26.55
N GLU A 507 3.42 6.12 26.16
CA GLU A 507 2.89 6.06 24.79
C GLU A 507 3.85 6.66 23.76
N VAL A 508 4.50 7.78 24.08
CA VAL A 508 5.54 8.38 23.22
C VAL A 508 6.73 7.43 23.09
N ARG A 509 7.12 6.74 24.16
CA ARG A 509 8.17 5.73 24.15
C ARG A 509 7.79 4.54 23.25
N SER A 510 6.56 4.04 23.34
CA SER A 510 6.04 3.01 22.42
C SER A 510 6.04 3.50 20.97
N PHE A 511 5.65 4.76 20.72
CA PHE A 511 5.73 5.39 19.41
C PHE A 511 7.18 5.39 18.85
N CYS A 512 8.16 5.77 19.65
CA CYS A 512 9.57 5.79 19.24
C CYS A 512 10.14 4.39 18.89
N ARG A 513 9.55 3.31 19.41
CA ARG A 513 9.96 1.91 19.10
C ARG A 513 9.34 1.37 17.81
N VAL A 514 8.15 1.85 17.46
CA VAL A 514 7.45 1.43 16.23
C VAL A 514 7.84 2.25 15.00
N MET A 515 8.48 3.41 15.19
CA MET A 515 8.99 4.23 14.10
C MET A 515 10.21 3.54 13.44
N PRO A 516 10.28 3.47 12.10
CA PRO A 516 11.42 2.90 11.39
C PRO A 516 12.69 3.71 11.65
N ARG A 517 13.84 3.02 11.67
CA ARG A 517 15.18 3.63 11.68
C ARG A 517 15.94 3.16 10.45
N PRO A 518 15.74 3.79 9.29
CA PRO A 518 16.26 3.27 8.03
C PRO A 518 17.78 3.21 8.03
N GLN A 519 18.29 2.09 7.56
CA GLN A 519 19.70 1.89 7.22
C GLN A 519 19.77 1.62 5.73
N LEU A 520 20.47 2.48 5.01
CA LEU A 520 20.59 2.41 3.55
C LEU A 520 22.03 2.11 3.17
N SER A 521 22.22 1.13 2.31
CA SER A 521 23.50 0.84 1.66
C SER A 521 23.30 0.70 0.16
N ALA A 522 24.29 1.12 -0.62
CA ALA A 522 24.29 0.96 -2.06
C ALA A 522 25.59 0.32 -2.52
N ARG A 523 25.50 -0.64 -3.43
CA ARG A 523 26.64 -1.28 -4.09
C ARG A 523 26.42 -1.37 -5.58
N ALA A 524 27.50 -1.42 -6.35
CA ALA A 524 27.42 -1.53 -7.81
C ALA A 524 28.36 -2.60 -8.35
N TYR A 525 27.89 -3.30 -9.38
CA TYR A 525 28.65 -4.33 -10.09
C TYR A 525 28.25 -4.35 -11.57
N VAL A 526 29.09 -4.94 -12.43
CA VAL A 526 28.84 -5.03 -13.88
C VAL A 526 27.98 -6.27 -14.18
N GLU A 527 26.99 -6.16 -15.07
CA GLU A 527 26.15 -7.30 -15.46
C GLU A 527 27.01 -8.45 -16.04
N GLY A 528 27.03 -9.61 -15.35
CA GLY A 528 27.78 -10.80 -15.77
C GLY A 528 28.98 -11.14 -14.87
N GLU A 529 29.36 -10.22 -13.98
CA GLU A 529 30.38 -10.44 -12.95
C GLU A 529 29.69 -10.34 -11.58
N GLU A 530 29.55 -11.47 -10.87
CA GLU A 530 28.84 -11.54 -9.59
C GLU A 530 29.65 -10.93 -8.41
N GLU A 531 30.91 -10.54 -8.63
CA GLU A 531 31.82 -10.05 -7.60
C GLU A 531 32.11 -8.53 -7.74
N GLU A 532 32.21 -7.84 -6.59
CA GLU A 532 32.76 -6.49 -6.49
C GLU A 532 34.24 -6.51 -6.89
N GLY A 533 34.60 -5.91 -8.04
CA GLY A 533 36.00 -5.82 -8.46
C GLY A 533 36.27 -5.80 -9.96
N GLY A 534 35.26 -6.07 -10.80
CA GLY A 534 35.33 -5.87 -12.23
C GLY A 534 35.74 -4.45 -12.60
N GLU A 535 36.70 -4.30 -13.53
CA GLU A 535 37.05 -2.99 -14.05
C GLU A 535 35.84 -2.44 -14.84
N THR A 536 35.17 -1.43 -14.29
CA THR A 536 34.02 -0.82 -14.96
C THR A 536 34.51 0.01 -16.14
N LEU A 537 34.12 -0.35 -17.36
CA LEU A 537 34.53 0.35 -18.58
C LEU A 537 33.44 1.31 -19.09
N PRO A 538 33.82 2.33 -19.87
CA PRO A 538 32.85 3.22 -20.49
C PRO A 538 31.95 2.46 -21.47
N GLY A 539 30.63 2.55 -21.28
CA GLY A 539 29.63 1.88 -22.12
C GLY A 539 29.00 0.64 -21.49
N ASP A 540 29.60 0.12 -20.41
CA ASP A 540 29.09 -1.05 -19.67
C ASP A 540 27.72 -0.80 -19.06
N ARG A 541 27.04 -1.91 -18.75
CA ARG A 541 25.80 -1.92 -17.97
C ARG A 541 26.14 -2.24 -16.51
N LEU A 542 26.05 -1.21 -15.69
CA LEU A 542 26.22 -1.27 -14.26
C LEU A 542 24.86 -1.58 -13.61
N THR A 543 24.81 -2.60 -12.74
CA THR A 543 23.69 -2.80 -11.82
C THR A 543 24.04 -2.20 -10.48
N VAL A 544 23.22 -1.27 -9.99
CA VAL A 544 23.30 -0.70 -8.65
C VAL A 544 22.24 -1.33 -7.79
N GLU A 545 22.65 -2.02 -6.74
CA GLU A 545 21.76 -2.56 -5.72
C GLU A 545 21.70 -1.60 -4.53
N VAL A 546 20.48 -1.16 -4.22
CA VAL A 546 20.17 -0.34 -3.05
C VAL A 546 19.44 -1.21 -2.04
N CYS A 547 20.06 -1.46 -0.90
CA CYS A 547 19.52 -2.25 0.19
C CYS A 547 19.03 -1.33 1.32
N LEU A 548 17.76 -1.48 1.68
CA LEU A 548 17.11 -0.78 2.78
C LEU A 548 16.76 -1.78 3.88
N SER A 549 17.30 -1.55 5.07
CA SER A 549 16.94 -2.26 6.31
C SER A 549 16.16 -1.33 7.24
N LEU A 550 15.08 -1.85 7.83
CA LEU A 550 14.12 -1.09 8.65
C LEU A 550 13.97 -1.70 10.05
N PRO A 551 14.96 -1.53 10.94
CA PRO A 551 14.84 -1.98 12.32
C PRO A 551 13.74 -1.21 13.08
N HIS A 552 12.69 -1.91 13.49
CA HIS A 552 11.64 -1.43 14.40
C HIS A 552 10.83 -2.60 15.01
N GLU A 553 10.08 -2.38 16.10
CA GLU A 553 9.37 -3.43 16.84
C GLU A 553 7.96 -3.78 16.32
N ARG A 554 7.48 -3.11 15.26
CA ARG A 554 6.13 -3.34 14.74
C ARG A 554 5.96 -4.77 14.20
N ALA A 555 4.93 -5.48 14.67
CA ALA A 555 4.63 -6.84 14.21
C ALA A 555 4.20 -6.89 12.72
N PRO A 556 4.47 -8.00 11.99
CA PRO A 556 3.99 -8.19 10.62
C PRO A 556 2.46 -8.03 10.52
N GLY A 557 2.00 -7.23 9.56
CA GLY A 557 0.57 -6.96 9.36
C GLY A 557 -0.04 -5.91 10.30
N CYS A 558 0.70 -5.39 11.28
CA CYS A 558 0.29 -4.20 12.03
C CYS A 558 0.46 -2.94 11.16
N PRO A 559 -0.55 -2.05 11.03
CA PRO A 559 -0.46 -0.87 10.19
C PRO A 559 0.50 0.18 10.76
N VAL A 560 0.80 1.21 9.97
CA VAL A 560 1.53 2.40 10.41
C VAL A 560 0.80 3.08 11.58
N HIS A 561 1.54 3.62 12.54
CA HIS A 561 0.95 4.42 13.62
C HIS A 561 0.43 5.74 13.03
N ALA A 562 -0.84 5.77 12.67
CA ALA A 562 -1.51 6.90 12.04
C ALA A 562 -3.00 6.95 12.47
N PRO A 563 -3.31 7.45 13.68
CA PRO A 563 -4.67 7.41 14.23
C PRO A 563 -5.67 8.26 13.42
N ARG A 564 -5.17 9.25 12.67
CA ARG A 564 -5.97 10.23 11.91
C ARG A 564 -6.12 9.91 10.43
N SER A 565 -5.43 8.90 9.91
CA SER A 565 -5.55 8.44 8.52
C SER A 565 -6.13 7.02 8.47
N PRO A 566 -6.68 6.58 7.32
CA PRO A 566 -7.01 5.18 7.10
C PRO A 566 -5.80 4.25 7.38
N PRO A 567 -6.04 2.99 7.77
CA PRO A 567 -4.94 2.05 8.05
C PRO A 567 -4.16 1.78 6.76
N SER A 568 -2.85 1.97 6.80
CA SER A 568 -1.97 1.73 5.66
C SER A 568 -0.77 0.88 6.07
N ALA A 569 -0.26 0.11 5.12
CA ALA A 569 1.07 -0.49 5.23
C ALA A 569 2.15 0.59 5.10
N GLU A 570 3.32 0.31 5.64
CA GLU A 570 4.47 1.18 5.47
C GLU A 570 4.97 1.17 4.04
N ALA A 571 5.30 2.35 3.52
CA ALA A 571 5.74 2.54 2.14
C ALA A 571 6.93 3.48 2.05
N TRP A 572 7.80 3.18 1.08
CA TRP A 572 9.05 3.90 0.81
C TRP A 572 9.21 4.15 -0.68
N LEU A 573 9.91 5.23 -1.03
CA LEU A 573 10.42 5.46 -2.37
C LEU A 573 11.93 5.36 -2.36
N LEU A 574 12.46 4.35 -3.05
CA LEU A 574 13.89 4.18 -3.29
C LEU A 574 14.24 4.86 -4.60
N CYS A 575 15.17 5.80 -4.54
CA CYS A 575 15.61 6.60 -5.66
C CYS A 575 17.11 6.44 -5.85
N LEU A 576 17.55 6.50 -7.10
CA LEU A 576 18.95 6.63 -7.43
C LEU A 576 19.13 7.88 -8.29
N SER A 577 20.08 8.73 -7.95
CA SER A 577 20.40 9.94 -8.71
C SER A 577 21.89 10.10 -8.94
N ASP A 578 22.23 10.96 -9.89
CA ASP A 578 23.60 11.51 -9.97
C ASP A 578 23.85 12.40 -8.74
N ALA A 579 25.14 12.58 -8.40
CA ALA A 579 25.54 13.47 -7.30
C ALA A 579 24.92 14.87 -7.42
N GLY A 580 24.38 15.39 -6.31
CA GLY A 580 23.67 16.66 -6.26
C GLY A 580 22.23 16.62 -6.82
N GLY A 581 21.68 15.44 -7.11
CA GLY A 581 20.27 15.27 -7.48
C GLY A 581 19.87 15.84 -8.84
N ALA A 582 20.83 16.22 -9.68
CA ALA A 582 20.60 16.88 -10.97
C ALA A 582 19.86 15.99 -11.99
N ARG A 583 20.00 14.65 -11.86
CA ARG A 583 19.33 13.68 -12.72
C ARG A 583 18.92 12.45 -11.92
N LEU A 584 17.67 12.04 -12.07
CA LEU A 584 17.17 10.79 -11.51
C LEU A 584 17.52 9.63 -12.47
N ARG A 585 18.09 8.56 -11.93
CA ARG A 585 18.43 7.33 -12.67
C ARG A 585 17.38 6.25 -12.54
N GLY A 586 16.63 6.26 -11.45
CA GLY A 586 15.50 5.37 -11.26
C GLY A 586 14.72 5.68 -9.97
N LEU A 587 13.51 5.14 -9.93
CA LEU A 587 12.58 5.24 -8.82
C LEU A 587 11.88 3.88 -8.65
N VAL A 588 11.82 3.36 -7.43
CA VAL A 588 11.08 2.15 -7.08
C VAL A 588 10.27 2.40 -5.82
N GLY A 589 8.97 2.13 -5.88
CA GLY A 589 8.11 2.11 -4.70
C GLY A 589 8.22 0.76 -3.99
N VAL A 590 8.46 0.79 -2.67
CA VAL A 590 8.57 -0.41 -1.83
C VAL A 590 7.47 -0.38 -0.78
N ALA A 591 6.65 -1.43 -0.75
CA ALA A 591 5.82 -1.73 0.40
C ALA A 591 6.68 -2.54 1.38
N ALA A 592 6.97 -1.98 2.55
CA ALA A 592 8.01 -2.47 3.44
C ALA A 592 7.42 -3.11 4.69
N PRO A 593 7.07 -4.42 4.67
CA PRO A 593 6.69 -5.12 5.87
C PRO A 593 7.86 -5.16 6.88
N PRO A 594 7.56 -5.19 8.18
CA PRO A 594 8.57 -5.32 9.24
C PRO A 594 9.53 -6.49 9.02
N GLY A 595 10.84 -6.27 9.24
CA GLY A 595 11.82 -7.34 9.43
C GLY A 595 12.40 -7.98 8.16
N ALA A 596 12.09 -7.46 6.97
CA ALA A 596 12.73 -7.87 5.72
C ALA A 596 13.75 -6.83 5.26
N GLU A 597 14.86 -7.29 4.70
CA GLU A 597 15.75 -6.45 3.91
C GLU A 597 15.11 -6.22 2.53
N HIS A 598 15.08 -4.97 2.09
CA HIS A 598 14.48 -4.58 0.83
C HIS A 598 15.55 -4.16 -0.17
N VAL A 599 15.67 -4.92 -1.26
CA VAL A 599 16.67 -4.67 -2.30
C VAL A 599 15.99 -4.15 -3.56
N ALA A 600 16.41 -2.98 -4.03
CA ALA A 600 16.05 -2.45 -5.33
C ALA A 600 17.27 -2.45 -6.25
N LYS A 601 17.08 -2.94 -7.48
CA LYS A 601 18.15 -3.00 -8.50
C LYS A 601 17.89 -1.94 -9.57
N PHE A 602 18.91 -1.15 -9.88
CA PHE A 602 18.87 -0.12 -10.91
C PHE A 602 19.92 -0.41 -11.96
N ALA A 603 19.52 -0.53 -13.23
CA ALA A 603 20.45 -0.69 -14.34
C ALA A 603 20.83 0.68 -14.91
N ILE A 604 22.12 0.96 -15.04
CA ILE A 604 22.67 2.22 -15.53
C ILE A 604 23.67 1.92 -16.63
N LYS A 605 23.59 2.67 -17.73
CA LYS A 605 24.64 2.68 -18.74
C LYS A 605 25.74 3.66 -18.35
N VAL A 606 26.98 3.18 -18.24
CA VAL A 606 28.15 4.00 -17.91
C VAL A 606 28.40 4.99 -19.06
N PRO A 607 28.38 6.31 -18.81
CA PRO A 607 28.54 7.29 -19.87
C PRO A 607 29.99 7.35 -20.35
N GLY A 608 30.22 7.44 -21.66
CA GLY A 608 31.56 7.48 -22.27
C GLY A 608 32.49 8.57 -21.69
N ARG A 609 31.91 9.71 -21.28
CA ARG A 609 32.63 10.83 -20.65
C ARG A 609 33.22 10.52 -19.26
N ALA A 610 32.82 9.41 -18.65
CA ALA A 610 33.31 9.01 -17.33
C ALA A 610 34.65 8.25 -17.39
N ALA A 611 35.19 7.98 -18.59
CA ALA A 611 36.46 7.28 -18.77
C ALA A 611 37.60 7.90 -17.93
N GLY A 612 38.22 7.08 -17.08
CA GLY A 612 39.30 7.53 -16.19
C GLY A 612 38.87 8.45 -15.05
N SER A 613 37.59 8.45 -14.68
CA SER A 613 37.02 9.21 -13.56
C SER A 613 36.09 8.32 -12.71
N SER A 614 35.61 8.82 -11.57
CA SER A 614 34.62 8.09 -10.75
C SER A 614 33.21 8.61 -11.00
N LEU A 615 32.29 7.71 -11.34
CA LEU A 615 30.86 7.99 -11.38
C LEU A 615 30.35 8.14 -9.95
N ARG A 616 29.90 9.34 -9.58
CA ARG A 616 29.30 9.62 -8.25
C ARG A 616 27.78 9.54 -8.32
N LEU A 617 27.23 8.63 -7.54
CA LEU A 617 25.81 8.36 -7.43
C LEU A 617 25.35 8.56 -5.98
N GLU A 618 24.07 8.84 -5.81
CA GLU A 618 23.43 8.96 -4.50
C GLU A 618 22.16 8.11 -4.50
N ALA A 619 22.06 7.19 -3.55
CA ALA A 619 20.86 6.44 -3.26
C ALA A 619 20.08 7.15 -2.15
N HIS A 620 18.78 7.28 -2.33
CA HIS A 620 17.87 7.96 -1.41
C HIS A 620 16.70 7.04 -1.07
N ALA A 621 16.32 6.99 0.20
CA ALA A 621 15.15 6.29 0.69
C ALA A 621 14.23 7.30 1.39
N PHE A 622 13.12 7.64 0.74
CA PHE A 622 12.13 8.57 1.29
C PHE A 622 10.98 7.82 1.94
N CYS A 623 10.68 8.14 3.20
CA CYS A 623 9.58 7.52 3.92
C CYS A 623 8.24 8.16 3.51
N CYS A 624 7.30 7.35 3.03
CA CYS A 624 5.96 7.82 2.70
C CYS A 624 4.97 7.74 3.88
N SER A 625 5.42 7.23 5.03
CA SER A 625 4.55 6.90 6.16
C SER A 625 4.86 7.70 7.42
N TYR A 626 6.11 8.15 7.59
CA TYR A 626 6.55 8.98 8.72
C TYR A 626 7.36 10.17 8.19
N VAL A 627 7.23 11.32 8.83
CA VAL A 627 7.88 12.56 8.40
C VAL A 627 9.27 12.65 9.04
N GLY A 628 10.29 12.97 8.24
CA GLY A 628 11.66 13.22 8.71
C GLY A 628 12.43 11.95 9.06
N VAL A 629 12.11 10.83 8.41
CA VAL A 629 12.73 9.52 8.61
C VAL A 629 13.34 9.03 7.28
N ASP A 630 13.98 9.93 6.56
CA ASP A 630 14.62 9.62 5.27
C ASP A 630 16.06 9.15 5.51
N ALA A 631 16.61 8.38 4.56
CA ALA A 631 18.01 7.96 4.57
C ALA A 631 18.65 8.18 3.21
N GLU A 632 19.95 8.44 3.20
CA GLU A 632 20.75 8.59 1.99
C GLU A 632 22.07 7.82 2.11
N ALA A 633 22.60 7.40 0.96
CA ALA A 633 23.88 6.72 0.86
C ALA A 633 24.59 7.18 -0.42
N GLN A 634 25.86 7.53 -0.30
CA GLN A 634 26.68 7.95 -1.44
C GLN A 634 27.47 6.75 -1.98
N LEU A 635 27.62 6.69 -3.30
CA LEU A 635 28.34 5.63 -3.99
C LEU A 635 29.27 6.23 -5.05
N ALA A 636 30.54 5.88 -5.00
CA ALA A 636 31.53 6.26 -6.00
C ALA A 636 32.03 5.02 -6.74
N VAL A 637 31.76 4.94 -8.05
CA VAL A 637 32.17 3.82 -8.90
C VAL A 637 33.34 4.27 -9.78
N PRO A 638 34.56 3.74 -9.60
CA PRO A 638 35.69 4.06 -10.46
C PRO A 638 35.47 3.50 -11.87
N VAL A 639 35.73 4.30 -12.90
CA VAL A 639 35.59 3.91 -14.31
C VAL A 639 36.98 3.90 -14.97
N GLY A 640 37.35 2.76 -15.53
CA GLY A 640 38.60 2.55 -16.27
C GLY A 640 38.71 3.45 -17.51
N ARG A 641 39.92 3.55 -18.07
CA ARG A 641 40.15 4.37 -19.28
C ARG A 641 39.80 3.65 -20.60
N GLY A 642 39.62 2.33 -20.56
CA GLY A 642 39.43 1.49 -21.74
C GLY A 642 40.74 1.21 -22.47
#